data_AF-A0AAX0ZH12-F1
#
_entry.id   AF-A0AAX0ZH12-F1
#
_cell.length_a   1.000
_cell.length_b   1.000
_cell.length_c   1.000
_cell.angle_alpha   90.00
_cell.angle_beta   90.00
_cell.angle_gamma   90.00
#
_symmetry.space_group_name_H-M   'P 1'
#
loop_
_entity.id
_entity.type
_entity.pdbx_description
1 polymer ?
#
loop_
_entity_poly.entity_id
_entity_poly.type
_entity_poly.pdbx_seq_one_letter_code
_entity_poly.pdbx_strand_id
1 'polypeptide(L)'
;MQSVHIELFEQFQSDSYRCFNAVELYFSLDGKLKIQHNGLNKEQYYQVAIINHSDLVKIHHAKALIKVTLPLHLLMDVQSNFMNGFFDDTKLYAHEQLREHIQSMLIYDNPEHQSKTLHTLIQLMLKECYIPCDTVYLPHMHVESDMLINVLNIIHEKIEQKITLQDLAQRFFVSSSYISILFNEQLGFNFKSYTVTLKLSLSLPHLLWNNDSIYDIAQNFGFSNYSNYSKQFKNYIGVSPYTYKKTQANVNSKIVIHQKNSDIFQRLYQQFVAHTQGAKVQLDLDAILQPSRFKLPKIRVALNRLEDLWHYQQFFDSMQDVLAKQPHYLYFEEASHVTLTHNKGQQLEHLIQFMNAHHLHFSFKIASLYEFDLLEVQFLNGVKKLLHYIPTLTHALPKVNVLFDMRFLTFKDIDYLSERLARVFHTYEVELLVSHDVIHHRNAFLEEAQKLNTTISGYTFDVNDFINDELYASTSFQHMTHEWQQLMSYPSLQKSVPSLSLIGLTSTAFEKLFYKNIIHQPSDWLHFMMHTAPTFTSMNIPLVTDDTNEFGYLTARHMQTMLPFISELLHPFTDNYIKIQHHTMYKQTDIDYTIFLTPNTLGGQREFQNEPTYYQLSSDFIRDKHLVIIRTYDDETMNIRNLIQYDDQTYIPIQHIQDIQQTQHLRKNICIHDFNNGPLEIKVLPTQLKVIHIYKQPTSLFNDLE
;
A
#
# COMPACT_ATOMS: atom_id res chain seq x y z
N MET A 1 -10.88 18.97 -23.51
CA MET A 1 -9.74 18.34 -24.21
C MET A 1 -8.37 18.78 -23.68
N GLN A 2 -8.18 20.04 -23.30
CA GLN A 2 -6.95 20.49 -22.60
C GLN A 2 -7.11 20.58 -21.08
N SER A 3 -8.34 20.75 -20.63
CA SER A 3 -8.69 20.75 -19.22
C SER A 3 -8.87 19.34 -18.69
N VAL A 4 -8.56 19.17 -17.41
CA VAL A 4 -9.08 18.03 -16.64
C VAL A 4 -10.58 18.26 -16.45
N HIS A 5 -11.38 17.26 -16.77
CA HIS A 5 -12.82 17.31 -16.59
C HIS A 5 -13.22 16.35 -15.48
N ILE A 6 -14.01 16.83 -14.51
CA ILE A 6 -14.67 15.99 -13.51
C ILE A 6 -16.17 16.08 -13.76
N GLU A 7 -16.78 14.98 -14.13
CA GLU A 7 -18.20 14.86 -14.46
C GLU A 7 -18.91 13.99 -13.43
N LEU A 8 -20.07 14.45 -12.98
CA LEU A 8 -20.92 13.78 -12.00
C LEU A 8 -22.17 13.28 -12.71
N PHE A 9 -22.55 12.02 -12.53
CA PHE A 9 -23.73 11.43 -13.16
C PHE A 9 -24.58 10.65 -12.15
N GLU A 10 -25.84 11.06 -11.95
CA GLU A 10 -26.79 10.32 -11.09
C GLU A 10 -27.02 8.91 -11.60
N GLN A 11 -27.21 8.79 -12.91
CA GLN A 11 -27.24 7.53 -13.64
C GLN A 11 -26.47 7.69 -14.94
N PHE A 12 -25.67 6.67 -15.28
CA PHE A 12 -24.90 6.68 -16.51
C PHE A 12 -24.91 5.30 -17.17
N GLN A 13 -25.08 5.33 -18.49
CA GLN A 13 -24.94 4.20 -19.39
C GLN A 13 -24.35 4.75 -20.69
N SER A 14 -23.50 3.97 -21.34
CA SER A 14 -22.92 4.33 -22.64
C SER A 14 -23.07 3.18 -23.64
N ASP A 15 -23.05 3.54 -24.93
CA ASP A 15 -22.65 2.59 -25.97
C ASP A 15 -21.13 2.33 -25.87
N SER A 16 -20.65 1.29 -26.56
CA SER A 16 -19.22 1.04 -26.66
C SER A 16 -18.52 2.20 -27.39
N TYR A 17 -17.46 2.75 -26.82
CA TYR A 17 -16.65 3.78 -27.43
C TYR A 17 -15.16 3.59 -27.13
N ARG A 18 -14.29 4.28 -27.90
CA ARG A 18 -12.85 4.27 -27.69
C ARG A 18 -12.40 5.55 -26.99
N CYS A 19 -11.54 5.43 -25.98
CA CYS A 19 -10.95 6.56 -25.28
C CYS A 19 -9.88 7.25 -26.14
N PHE A 20 -10.04 8.55 -26.39
CA PHE A 20 -9.14 9.35 -27.22
C PHE A 20 -8.44 10.46 -26.41
N ASN A 21 -7.12 10.53 -26.53
CA ASN A 21 -6.27 11.58 -25.96
C ASN A 21 -6.49 11.84 -24.45
N ALA A 22 -6.86 10.82 -23.69
CA ALA A 22 -7.00 10.92 -22.25
C ALA A 22 -6.79 9.56 -21.58
N VAL A 23 -6.60 9.62 -20.27
CA VAL A 23 -6.89 8.53 -19.34
C VAL A 23 -8.19 8.91 -18.62
N GLU A 24 -9.17 8.03 -18.63
CA GLU A 24 -10.45 8.23 -17.93
C GLU A 24 -10.49 7.38 -16.67
N LEU A 25 -10.93 7.99 -15.56
CA LEU A 25 -11.14 7.34 -14.28
C LEU A 25 -12.62 7.27 -13.98
N TYR A 26 -13.09 6.11 -13.52
CA TYR A 26 -14.49 5.89 -13.17
C TYR A 26 -14.61 5.28 -11.79
N PHE A 27 -15.48 5.84 -10.95
CA PHE A 27 -15.90 5.17 -9.72
C PHE A 27 -17.30 5.62 -9.31
N SER A 28 -18.06 4.71 -8.71
CA SER A 28 -19.40 4.98 -8.17
C SER A 28 -19.32 5.29 -6.68
N LEU A 29 -20.02 6.32 -6.22
CA LEU A 29 -20.16 6.62 -4.79
C LEU A 29 -21.05 5.62 -4.07
N ASP A 30 -22.06 5.07 -4.77
CA ASP A 30 -22.91 3.99 -4.25
C ASP A 30 -22.19 2.63 -4.31
N GLY A 31 -20.92 2.61 -4.75
CA GLY A 31 -20.06 1.46 -4.62
C GLY A 31 -20.26 0.36 -5.66
N LYS A 32 -21.00 0.60 -6.75
CA LYS A 32 -21.18 -0.41 -7.81
C LYS A 32 -21.06 0.19 -9.21
N LEU A 33 -20.07 -0.29 -9.97
CA LEU A 33 -19.83 0.05 -11.36
C LEU A 33 -19.80 -1.21 -12.22
N LYS A 34 -20.71 -1.30 -13.20
CA LYS A 34 -20.68 -2.36 -14.22
C LYS A 34 -20.10 -1.80 -15.53
N ILE A 35 -18.93 -2.28 -15.90
CA ILE A 35 -18.15 -1.77 -17.03
C ILE A 35 -17.67 -2.93 -17.89
N GLN A 36 -17.72 -2.78 -19.21
CA GLN A 36 -16.97 -3.63 -20.13
C GLN A 36 -15.74 -2.87 -20.57
N HIS A 37 -14.55 -3.37 -20.25
CA HIS A 37 -13.26 -2.79 -20.59
C HIS A 37 -12.48 -3.75 -21.49
N ASN A 38 -12.17 -3.32 -22.72
CA ASN A 38 -11.48 -4.10 -23.74
C ASN A 38 -12.10 -5.49 -23.98
N GLY A 39 -13.43 -5.59 -23.92
CA GLY A 39 -14.18 -6.84 -24.06
C GLY A 39 -14.46 -7.57 -22.75
N LEU A 40 -13.66 -7.33 -21.69
CA LEU A 40 -13.84 -7.93 -20.37
C LEU A 40 -14.95 -7.22 -19.59
N ASN A 41 -15.98 -7.96 -19.17
CA ASN A 41 -16.98 -7.44 -18.24
C ASN A 41 -16.40 -7.46 -16.81
N LYS A 42 -16.28 -6.28 -16.20
CA LYS A 42 -15.89 -6.08 -14.81
C LYS A 42 -17.06 -5.53 -14.00
N GLU A 43 -17.25 -6.06 -12.79
CA GLU A 43 -18.06 -5.41 -11.76
C GLU A 43 -17.11 -4.89 -10.68
N GLN A 44 -16.96 -3.57 -10.62
CA GLN A 44 -16.06 -2.91 -9.67
C GLN A 44 -16.87 -2.34 -8.51
N TYR A 45 -16.44 -2.69 -7.30
CA TYR A 45 -17.07 -2.25 -6.07
C TYR A 45 -16.12 -1.33 -5.32
N TYR A 46 -16.50 -0.05 -5.18
CA TYR A 46 -15.69 1.00 -4.53
C TYR A 46 -14.28 1.25 -5.11
N GLN A 47 -13.92 0.57 -6.20
CA GLN A 47 -12.66 0.73 -6.92
C GLN A 47 -12.76 1.79 -8.01
N VAL A 48 -11.59 2.28 -8.44
CA VAL A 48 -11.44 3.16 -9.59
C VAL A 48 -11.11 2.32 -10.81
N ALA A 49 -11.98 2.35 -11.81
CA ALA A 49 -11.66 1.87 -13.16
C ALA A 49 -10.74 2.87 -13.84
N ILE A 50 -9.67 2.38 -14.46
CA ILE A 50 -8.78 3.20 -15.28
C ILE A 50 -8.92 2.76 -16.73
N ILE A 51 -9.21 3.70 -17.61
CA ILE A 51 -9.39 3.49 -19.05
C ILE A 51 -8.34 4.32 -19.77
N ASN A 52 -7.36 3.66 -20.36
CA ASN A 52 -6.26 4.33 -21.03
C ASN A 52 -6.67 4.86 -22.39
N HIS A 53 -5.78 5.69 -22.95
CA HIS A 53 -5.87 6.04 -24.33
C HIS A 53 -5.83 4.81 -25.23
N SER A 54 -6.71 4.78 -26.23
CA SER A 54 -6.95 3.66 -27.14
C SER A 54 -7.75 2.51 -26.53
N ASP A 55 -8.11 2.49 -25.24
CA ASP A 55 -8.97 1.45 -24.70
C ASP A 55 -10.42 1.56 -25.21
N LEU A 56 -11.08 0.42 -25.34
CA LEU A 56 -12.51 0.29 -25.65
C LEU A 56 -13.29 0.11 -24.35
N VAL A 57 -14.33 0.92 -24.15
CA VAL A 57 -15.11 0.92 -22.93
C VAL A 57 -16.61 1.01 -23.23
N LYS A 58 -17.40 0.33 -22.40
CA LYS A 58 -18.87 0.47 -22.33
C LYS A 58 -19.31 0.47 -20.87
N ILE A 59 -20.05 1.48 -20.45
CA ILE A 59 -20.67 1.49 -19.13
C ILE A 59 -22.07 0.91 -19.26
N HIS A 60 -22.31 -0.27 -18.69
CA HIS A 60 -23.63 -0.94 -18.77
C HIS A 60 -24.67 -0.22 -17.92
N HIS A 61 -24.31 0.06 -16.66
CA HIS A 61 -25.12 0.84 -15.74
C HIS A 61 -24.25 1.27 -14.56
N ALA A 62 -24.34 2.55 -14.20
CA ALA A 62 -23.73 3.10 -13.00
C ALA A 62 -24.68 4.11 -12.35
N LYS A 63 -24.70 4.13 -11.02
CA LYS A 63 -25.37 5.15 -10.21
C LYS A 63 -24.33 5.97 -9.47
N ALA A 64 -24.62 7.25 -9.23
CA ALA A 64 -23.74 8.16 -8.50
C ALA A 64 -22.28 8.09 -9.02
N LEU A 65 -22.10 8.13 -10.34
CA LEU A 65 -20.83 7.92 -11.00
C LEU A 65 -20.04 9.23 -11.06
N ILE A 66 -18.76 9.14 -10.70
CA ILE A 66 -17.77 10.19 -10.96
C ILE A 66 -16.88 9.72 -12.10
N LYS A 67 -16.77 10.57 -13.12
CA LYS A 67 -15.85 10.40 -14.24
C LYS A 67 -14.80 11.51 -14.19
N VAL A 68 -13.52 11.14 -14.17
CA VAL A 68 -12.42 12.09 -14.33
C VAL A 68 -11.70 11.83 -15.64
N THR A 69 -11.61 12.83 -16.50
CA THR A 69 -10.86 12.75 -17.76
C THR A 69 -9.57 13.53 -17.62
N LEU A 70 -8.45 12.81 -17.63
CA LEU A 70 -7.09 13.33 -17.59
C LEU A 70 -6.51 13.39 -19.01
N PRO A 71 -6.31 14.58 -19.60
CA PRO A 71 -5.70 14.69 -20.92
C PRO A 71 -4.27 14.13 -20.96
N LEU A 72 -3.90 13.46 -22.07
CA LEU A 72 -2.56 12.85 -22.19
C LEU A 72 -1.39 13.82 -22.05
N HIS A 73 -1.52 15.07 -22.52
CA HIS A 73 -0.42 16.03 -22.43
C HIS A 73 0.04 16.25 -20.98
N LEU A 74 -0.89 16.24 -20.01
CA LEU A 74 -0.54 16.36 -18.58
C LEU A 74 0.32 15.18 -18.09
N LEU A 75 0.01 13.99 -18.57
CA LEU A 75 0.75 12.77 -18.23
C LEU A 75 2.11 12.77 -18.92
N MET A 76 2.19 13.30 -20.13
CA MET A 76 3.44 13.43 -20.88
C MET A 76 4.37 14.52 -20.34
N ASP A 77 3.81 15.59 -19.77
CA ASP A 77 4.59 16.62 -19.08
C ASP A 77 5.31 16.06 -17.85
N VAL A 78 4.71 15.06 -17.18
CA VAL A 78 5.30 14.37 -16.03
C VAL A 78 6.14 13.17 -16.44
N GLN A 79 5.71 12.42 -17.46
CA GLN A 79 6.35 11.20 -17.96
C GLN A 79 6.50 11.29 -19.49
N SER A 80 7.68 11.70 -19.95
CA SER A 80 7.95 12.01 -21.37
C SER A 80 7.60 10.89 -22.36
N ASN A 81 7.80 9.63 -21.97
CA ASN A 81 7.48 8.45 -22.77
C ASN A 81 6.17 7.76 -22.38
N PHE A 82 5.19 8.49 -21.83
CA PHE A 82 3.92 7.91 -21.36
C PHE A 82 3.20 7.07 -22.43
N MET A 83 3.31 7.44 -23.71
CA MET A 83 2.72 6.69 -24.82
C MET A 83 3.24 5.26 -24.97
N ASN A 84 4.46 5.00 -24.49
CA ASN A 84 5.07 3.67 -24.42
C ASN A 84 4.79 3.07 -23.05
N GLY A 85 3.52 3.08 -22.64
CA GLY A 85 3.07 2.57 -21.37
C GLY A 85 1.59 2.82 -21.17
N PHE A 86 1.06 2.28 -20.08
CA PHE A 86 -0.34 2.40 -19.73
C PHE A 86 -0.54 2.25 -18.22
N PHE A 87 -1.70 2.65 -17.72
CA PHE A 87 -2.10 2.36 -16.35
C PHE A 87 -2.88 1.06 -16.27
N ASP A 88 -2.46 0.16 -15.39
CA ASP A 88 -3.13 -1.10 -15.07
C ASP A 88 -3.89 -0.98 -13.75
N ASP A 89 -5.22 -0.93 -13.84
CA ASP A 89 -6.10 -0.79 -12.69
C ASP A 89 -5.97 -1.94 -11.68
N THR A 90 -5.45 -3.11 -12.07
CA THR A 90 -5.21 -4.25 -11.16
C THR A 90 -4.03 -4.03 -10.21
N LYS A 91 -3.16 -3.07 -10.52
CA LYS A 91 -2.00 -2.70 -9.69
C LYS A 91 -2.26 -1.51 -8.76
N LEU A 92 -3.42 -0.87 -8.88
CA LEU A 92 -3.79 0.28 -8.05
C LEU A 92 -4.21 -0.21 -6.66
N TYR A 93 -3.40 0.07 -5.64
CA TYR A 93 -3.74 -0.29 -4.24
C TYR A 93 -4.46 0.86 -3.53
N ALA A 94 -4.10 2.09 -3.86
CA ALA A 94 -4.60 3.32 -3.25
C ALA A 94 -5.92 3.81 -3.89
N HIS A 95 -6.85 2.90 -4.19
CA HIS A 95 -8.17 3.25 -4.74
C HIS A 95 -8.91 4.27 -3.87
N GLU A 96 -8.88 4.11 -2.54
CA GLU A 96 -9.53 5.01 -1.59
C GLU A 96 -8.88 6.40 -1.61
N GLN A 97 -7.56 6.47 -1.43
CA GLN A 97 -6.81 7.72 -1.47
C GLN A 97 -7.08 8.47 -2.78
N LEU A 98 -7.09 7.78 -3.92
CA LEU A 98 -7.34 8.41 -5.22
C LEU A 98 -8.76 8.99 -5.28
N ARG A 99 -9.76 8.27 -4.77
CA ARG A 99 -11.14 8.77 -4.65
C ARG A 99 -11.23 9.98 -3.73
N GLU A 100 -10.56 9.98 -2.58
CA GLU A 100 -10.52 11.09 -1.64
C GLU A 100 -9.87 12.33 -2.25
N HIS A 101 -8.77 12.18 -3.01
CA HIS A 101 -8.14 13.29 -3.73
C HIS A 101 -9.09 13.87 -4.78
N ILE A 102 -9.83 13.04 -5.51
CA ILE A 102 -10.84 13.52 -6.48
C ILE A 102 -11.99 14.24 -5.76
N GLN A 103 -12.46 13.70 -4.64
CA GLN A 103 -13.53 14.32 -3.85
C GLN A 103 -13.08 15.64 -3.20
N SER A 104 -11.85 15.73 -2.71
CA SER A 104 -11.33 16.99 -2.15
C SER A 104 -11.21 18.06 -3.23
N MET A 105 -10.81 17.71 -4.46
CA MET A 105 -10.83 18.65 -5.59
C MET A 105 -12.24 19.15 -5.93
N LEU A 106 -13.26 18.31 -5.74
CA LEU A 106 -14.66 18.69 -5.95
C LEU A 106 -15.16 19.65 -4.86
N ILE A 107 -14.84 19.36 -3.61
CA ILE A 107 -15.34 20.08 -2.43
C ILE A 107 -14.63 21.43 -2.26
N TYR A 108 -13.29 21.42 -2.32
CA TYR A 108 -12.48 22.63 -2.16
C TYR A 108 -12.32 23.31 -3.51
N ASP A 109 -13.18 24.28 -3.79
CA ASP A 109 -13.16 25.08 -5.02
C ASP A 109 -12.04 26.14 -4.99
N ASN A 110 -10.81 25.71 -4.73
CA ASN A 110 -9.59 26.51 -4.74
C ASN A 110 -8.63 26.00 -5.83
N PRO A 111 -8.31 26.80 -6.86
CA PRO A 111 -7.42 26.40 -7.95
C PRO A 111 -6.02 25.94 -7.52
N GLU A 112 -5.43 26.53 -6.49
CA GLU A 112 -4.09 26.14 -5.99
C GLU A 112 -4.15 24.76 -5.33
N HIS A 113 -5.16 24.53 -4.49
CA HIS A 113 -5.39 23.22 -3.87
C HIS A 113 -5.65 22.17 -4.94
N GLN A 114 -6.56 22.44 -5.89
CA GLN A 114 -6.90 21.52 -6.95
C GLN A 114 -5.69 21.17 -7.82
N SER A 115 -4.84 22.15 -8.17
CA SER A 115 -3.62 21.92 -8.93
C SER A 115 -2.62 21.03 -8.18
N LYS A 116 -2.41 21.31 -6.89
CA LYS A 116 -1.53 20.49 -6.03
C LYS A 116 -2.05 19.07 -5.89
N THR A 117 -3.35 18.91 -5.62
CA THR A 117 -4.00 17.60 -5.45
C THR A 117 -4.00 16.81 -6.76
N LEU A 118 -4.23 17.45 -7.91
CA LEU A 118 -4.11 16.82 -9.23
C LEU A 118 -2.69 16.31 -9.48
N HIS A 119 -1.67 17.11 -9.16
CA HIS A 119 -0.28 16.69 -9.27
C HIS A 119 -0.01 15.46 -8.40
N THR A 120 -0.45 15.48 -7.13
CA THR A 120 -0.34 14.32 -6.22
C THR A 120 -1.05 13.09 -6.77
N LEU A 121 -2.26 13.25 -7.34
CA LEU A 121 -3.02 12.16 -7.94
C LEU A 121 -2.29 11.54 -9.14
N ILE A 122 -1.75 12.36 -10.05
CA ILE A 122 -0.99 11.87 -11.22
C ILE A 122 0.26 11.13 -10.76
N GLN A 123 0.99 11.66 -9.78
CA GLN A 123 2.17 11.00 -9.20
C GLN A 123 1.81 9.66 -8.55
N LEU A 124 0.71 9.59 -7.81
CA LEU A 124 0.21 8.35 -7.22
C LEU A 124 -0.10 7.30 -8.29
N MET A 125 -0.80 7.68 -9.36
CA MET A 125 -1.09 6.77 -10.47
C MET A 125 0.17 6.30 -11.20
N LEU A 126 1.10 7.20 -11.49
CA LEU A 126 2.39 6.87 -12.11
C LEU A 126 3.19 5.92 -11.24
N LYS A 127 3.12 6.08 -9.93
CA LYS A 127 3.80 5.21 -8.96
C LYS A 127 3.16 3.83 -8.84
N GLU A 128 1.84 3.73 -8.71
CA GLU A 128 1.20 2.45 -8.35
C GLU A 128 0.84 1.59 -9.55
N CYS A 129 0.33 2.21 -10.63
CA CYS A 129 -0.30 1.47 -11.69
C CYS A 129 0.29 1.69 -13.09
N TYR A 130 1.32 2.52 -13.27
CA TYR A 130 1.94 2.69 -14.59
C TYR A 130 2.84 1.49 -14.96
N ILE A 131 2.66 0.98 -16.17
CA ILE A 131 3.47 -0.09 -16.76
C ILE A 131 4.13 0.44 -18.02
N PRO A 132 5.48 0.55 -18.06
CA PRO A 132 6.19 0.90 -19.28
C PRO A 132 6.16 -0.27 -20.28
N CYS A 133 6.21 0.06 -21.56
CA CYS A 133 6.26 -0.86 -22.70
C CYS A 133 7.42 -0.47 -23.62
N ASP A 134 7.95 -1.42 -24.38
CA ASP A 134 9.01 -1.14 -25.36
C ASP A 134 8.48 -0.34 -26.57
N THR A 135 7.19 -0.48 -26.86
CA THR A 135 6.49 0.14 -27.98
C THR A 135 5.26 0.93 -27.50
N VAL A 136 4.63 1.67 -28.41
CA VAL A 136 3.37 2.36 -28.14
C VAL A 136 2.32 1.36 -27.65
N TYR A 137 1.65 1.70 -26.55
CA TYR A 137 0.65 0.84 -25.95
C TYR A 137 -0.46 0.46 -26.94
N LEU A 138 -0.75 -0.85 -27.02
CA LEU A 138 -1.89 -1.39 -27.75
C LEU A 138 -2.84 -2.06 -26.75
N PRO A 139 -4.16 -1.81 -26.86
CA PRO A 139 -5.14 -2.36 -25.93
C PRO A 139 -5.20 -3.88 -26.06
N HIS A 140 -5.02 -4.58 -24.94
CA HIS A 140 -5.17 -6.03 -24.87
C HIS A 140 -6.66 -6.38 -24.82
N MET A 141 -7.15 -7.05 -25.86
CA MET A 141 -8.58 -7.38 -26.00
C MET A 141 -8.89 -8.75 -25.38
N HIS A 142 -9.86 -8.79 -24.48
CA HIS A 142 -10.38 -10.00 -23.86
C HIS A 142 -11.62 -10.47 -24.60
N VAL A 143 -11.45 -11.53 -25.38
CA VAL A 143 -12.50 -12.12 -26.22
C VAL A 143 -12.45 -13.64 -26.08
N GLU A 144 -13.61 -14.30 -26.17
CA GLU A 144 -13.72 -15.75 -25.97
C GLU A 144 -13.41 -16.54 -27.24
N SER A 145 -13.60 -15.93 -28.42
CA SER A 145 -13.39 -16.61 -29.69
C SER A 145 -11.91 -16.58 -30.09
N ASP A 146 -11.27 -17.76 -30.16
CA ASP A 146 -9.90 -17.92 -30.71
C ASP A 146 -9.76 -17.29 -32.10
N MET A 147 -10.81 -17.36 -32.90
CA MET A 147 -10.83 -16.74 -34.22
C MET A 147 -10.75 -15.23 -34.12
N LEU A 148 -11.52 -14.62 -33.21
CA LEU A 148 -11.49 -13.17 -33.01
C LEU A 148 -10.13 -12.72 -32.45
N ILE A 149 -9.51 -13.49 -31.55
CA ILE A 149 -8.14 -13.25 -31.07
C ILE A 149 -7.18 -13.17 -32.26
N ASN A 150 -7.19 -14.18 -33.13
CA ASN A 150 -6.31 -14.21 -34.29
C ASN A 150 -6.56 -13.06 -35.28
N VAL A 151 -7.83 -12.67 -35.46
CA VAL A 151 -8.20 -11.51 -36.29
C VAL A 151 -7.65 -10.21 -35.67
N LEU A 152 -7.80 -10.02 -34.36
CA LEU A 152 -7.32 -8.84 -33.63
C LEU A 152 -5.79 -8.72 -33.69
N ASN A 153 -5.07 -9.82 -33.52
CA ASN A 153 -3.60 -9.86 -33.64
C ASN A 153 -3.14 -9.39 -35.03
N ILE A 154 -3.78 -9.87 -36.10
CA ILE A 154 -3.47 -9.41 -37.46
C ILE A 154 -3.76 -7.93 -37.64
N ILE A 155 -4.86 -7.43 -37.05
CA ILE A 155 -5.20 -6.01 -37.12
C ILE A 155 -4.13 -5.16 -36.43
N HIS A 156 -3.64 -5.60 -35.26
CA HIS A 156 -2.59 -4.92 -34.52
C HIS A 156 -1.25 -4.95 -35.27
N GLU A 157 -0.83 -6.11 -35.77
CA GLU A 157 0.43 -6.26 -36.54
C GLU A 157 0.44 -5.46 -37.85
N LYS A 158 -0.73 -5.27 -38.48
CA LYS A 158 -0.85 -4.64 -39.81
C LYS A 158 -1.68 -3.37 -39.78
N ILE A 159 -1.73 -2.66 -38.65
CA ILE A 159 -2.64 -1.51 -38.46
C ILE A 159 -2.39 -0.37 -39.46
N GLU A 160 -1.16 -0.23 -39.92
CA GLU A 160 -0.72 0.74 -40.95
C GLU A 160 -1.18 0.36 -42.36
N GLN A 161 -1.58 -0.89 -42.58
CA GLN A 161 -2.01 -1.37 -43.89
C GLN A 161 -3.54 -1.26 -44.04
N LYS A 162 -4.01 -1.33 -45.29
CA LYS A 162 -5.45 -1.45 -45.56
C LYS A 162 -5.89 -2.89 -45.32
N ILE A 163 -6.67 -3.12 -44.27
CA ILE A 163 -7.25 -4.42 -43.94
C ILE A 163 -8.74 -4.38 -44.17
N THR A 164 -9.27 -5.31 -44.98
CA THR A 164 -10.72 -5.46 -45.15
C THR A 164 -11.24 -6.73 -44.49
N LEU A 165 -12.54 -6.72 -44.19
CA LEU A 165 -13.29 -7.88 -43.70
C LEU A 165 -13.24 -9.06 -44.69
N GLN A 166 -13.11 -8.79 -45.99
CA GLN A 166 -13.04 -9.81 -47.02
C GLN A 166 -11.66 -10.51 -47.00
N ASP A 167 -10.59 -9.74 -46.82
CA ASP A 167 -9.22 -10.28 -46.71
C ASP A 167 -9.10 -11.24 -45.51
N LEU A 168 -9.66 -10.84 -44.37
CA LEU A 168 -9.68 -11.67 -43.16
C LEU A 168 -10.55 -12.91 -43.34
N ALA A 169 -11.75 -12.75 -43.92
CA ALA A 169 -12.65 -13.87 -44.18
C ALA A 169 -12.03 -14.93 -45.10
N GLN A 170 -11.34 -14.51 -46.15
CA GLN A 170 -10.62 -15.40 -47.05
C GLN A 170 -9.44 -16.10 -46.34
N ARG A 171 -8.69 -15.37 -45.51
CA ARG A 171 -7.54 -15.93 -44.77
C ARG A 171 -7.95 -17.00 -43.75
N PHE A 172 -9.10 -16.82 -43.09
CA PHE A 172 -9.60 -17.73 -42.07
C PHE A 172 -10.66 -18.72 -42.60
N PHE A 173 -10.93 -18.73 -43.91
CA PHE A 173 -11.91 -19.61 -44.56
C PHE A 173 -13.33 -19.52 -43.97
N VAL A 174 -13.79 -18.30 -43.69
CA VAL A 174 -15.14 -18.02 -43.16
C VAL A 174 -15.88 -16.98 -44.00
N SER A 175 -17.13 -16.68 -43.65
CA SER A 175 -17.82 -15.51 -44.20
C SER A 175 -17.41 -14.22 -43.48
N SER A 176 -17.38 -13.08 -44.20
CA SER A 176 -17.21 -11.76 -43.56
C SER A 176 -18.32 -11.46 -42.55
N SER A 177 -19.54 -11.95 -42.79
CA SER A 177 -20.65 -11.80 -41.86
C SER A 177 -20.35 -12.43 -40.51
N TYR A 178 -19.71 -13.60 -40.49
CA TYR A 178 -19.34 -14.28 -39.25
C TYR A 178 -18.35 -13.45 -38.41
N ILE A 179 -17.30 -12.89 -39.03
CA ILE A 179 -16.37 -11.99 -38.35
C ILE A 179 -17.11 -10.75 -37.82
N SER A 180 -18.01 -10.17 -38.61
CA SER A 180 -18.78 -8.99 -38.17
C SER A 180 -19.68 -9.29 -36.98
N ILE A 181 -20.27 -10.49 -36.91
CA ILE A 181 -21.09 -10.94 -35.77
C ILE A 181 -20.21 -11.03 -34.52
N LEU A 182 -19.04 -11.69 -34.61
CA LEU A 182 -18.10 -11.81 -33.49
C LEU A 182 -17.68 -10.46 -32.92
N PHE A 183 -17.39 -9.48 -33.78
CA PHE A 183 -17.07 -8.11 -33.37
C PHE A 183 -18.23 -7.44 -32.60
N ASN A 184 -19.45 -7.55 -33.10
CA ASN A 184 -20.62 -6.95 -32.43
C ASN A 184 -20.96 -7.66 -31.12
N GLU A 185 -20.92 -8.99 -31.07
CA GLU A 185 -21.30 -9.77 -29.90
C GLU A 185 -20.29 -9.66 -28.76
N GLN A 186 -18.99 -9.75 -29.06
CA GLN A 186 -17.96 -9.81 -28.02
C GLN A 186 -17.41 -8.43 -27.65
N LEU A 187 -17.39 -7.46 -28.57
CA LEU A 187 -16.84 -6.12 -28.32
C LEU A 187 -17.91 -5.01 -28.28
N GLY A 188 -19.15 -5.30 -28.70
CA GLY A 188 -20.17 -4.28 -28.88
C GLY A 188 -19.80 -3.24 -29.94
N PHE A 189 -18.86 -3.56 -30.84
CA PHE A 189 -18.25 -2.62 -31.76
C PHE A 189 -18.03 -3.27 -33.12
N ASN A 190 -18.52 -2.64 -34.20
CA ASN A 190 -18.34 -3.22 -35.52
C ASN A 190 -16.88 -3.13 -36.00
N PHE A 191 -16.46 -4.06 -36.87
CA PHE A 191 -15.09 -4.14 -37.41
C PHE A 191 -14.55 -2.83 -38.01
N LYS A 192 -15.37 -2.14 -38.80
CA LYS A 192 -14.95 -0.92 -39.49
C LYS A 192 -14.70 0.22 -38.49
N SER A 193 -15.60 0.39 -37.54
CA SER A 193 -15.42 1.34 -36.44
C SER A 193 -14.22 0.95 -35.60
N TYR A 194 -14.01 -0.33 -35.28
CA TYR A 194 -12.87 -0.78 -34.49
C TYR A 194 -11.54 -0.39 -35.14
N THR A 195 -11.35 -0.76 -36.40
CA THR A 195 -10.12 -0.49 -37.16
C THR A 195 -9.90 1.01 -37.38
N VAL A 196 -10.93 1.76 -37.76
CA VAL A 196 -10.82 3.22 -37.97
C VAL A 196 -10.47 3.93 -36.66
N THR A 197 -11.16 3.63 -35.56
CA THR A 197 -10.91 4.29 -34.28
C THR A 197 -9.53 3.95 -33.71
N LEU A 198 -9.05 2.71 -33.89
CA LEU A 198 -7.70 2.32 -33.47
C LEU A 198 -6.63 3.03 -34.30
N LYS A 199 -6.79 3.12 -35.63
CA LYS A 199 -5.88 3.90 -36.49
C LYS A 199 -5.86 5.37 -36.09
N LEU A 200 -7.03 5.95 -35.81
CA LEU A 200 -7.14 7.34 -35.35
C LEU A 200 -6.43 7.54 -34.01
N SER A 201 -6.60 6.62 -33.05
CA SER A 201 -5.99 6.74 -31.73
C SER A 201 -4.46 6.67 -31.82
N LEU A 202 -3.91 5.70 -32.56
CA LEU A 202 -2.47 5.55 -32.77
C LEU A 202 -1.86 6.68 -33.61
N SER A 203 -2.66 7.36 -34.44
CA SER A 203 -2.21 8.51 -35.23
C SER A 203 -2.15 9.83 -34.43
N LEU A 204 -2.85 9.92 -33.29
CA LEU A 204 -2.89 11.14 -32.48
C LEU A 204 -1.51 11.57 -31.98
N PRO A 205 -0.64 10.66 -31.53
CA PRO A 205 0.72 11.03 -31.15
C PRO A 205 1.52 11.68 -32.28
N HIS A 206 1.41 11.12 -33.48
CA HIS A 206 2.05 11.68 -34.67
C HIS A 206 1.51 13.07 -35.02
N LEU A 207 0.23 13.31 -34.75
CA LEU A 207 -0.41 14.59 -35.03
C LEU A 207 0.04 15.68 -34.04
N LEU A 208 0.22 15.31 -32.77
CA LEU A 208 0.44 16.24 -31.67
C LEU A 208 1.92 16.49 -31.36
N TRP A 209 2.73 15.43 -31.38
CA TRP A 209 4.11 15.48 -30.89
C TRP A 209 5.13 15.27 -31.99
N ASN A 210 4.76 14.63 -33.09
CA ASN A 210 5.62 14.55 -34.26
C ASN A 210 5.31 15.71 -35.21
N ASN A 211 6.34 16.29 -35.84
CA ASN A 211 6.16 17.34 -36.85
C ASN A 211 5.66 16.78 -38.21
N ASP A 212 5.02 15.61 -38.19
CA ASP A 212 4.49 14.94 -39.35
C ASP A 212 3.37 15.78 -39.99
N SER A 213 3.32 15.79 -41.32
CA SER A 213 2.22 16.42 -42.02
C SER A 213 0.97 15.56 -41.87
N ILE A 214 -0.21 16.17 -41.84
CA ILE A 214 -1.47 15.43 -41.74
C ILE A 214 -1.66 14.49 -42.95
N TYR A 215 -1.04 14.84 -44.09
CA TYR A 215 -1.01 13.98 -45.28
C TYR A 215 -0.18 12.70 -45.04
N ASP A 216 1.02 12.83 -44.47
CA ASP A 216 1.89 11.68 -44.18
C ASP A 216 1.28 10.78 -43.12
N ILE A 217 0.67 11.36 -42.07
CA ILE A 217 -0.07 10.60 -41.05
C ILE A 217 -1.18 9.77 -41.71
N ALA A 218 -1.95 10.36 -42.62
CA ALA A 218 -3.01 9.63 -43.32
C ALA A 218 -2.46 8.46 -44.14
N GLN A 219 -1.32 8.63 -44.81
CA GLN A 219 -0.66 7.57 -45.59
C GLN A 219 -0.10 6.46 -44.69
N ASN A 220 0.65 6.83 -43.65
CA ASN A 220 1.34 5.90 -42.75
C ASN A 220 0.35 5.01 -41.98
N PHE A 221 -0.83 5.53 -41.62
CA PHE A 221 -1.87 4.75 -40.95
C PHE A 221 -2.86 4.07 -41.92
N GLY A 222 -2.55 4.04 -43.23
CA GLY A 222 -3.27 3.27 -44.23
C GLY A 222 -4.66 3.80 -44.57
N PHE A 223 -4.87 5.12 -44.48
CA PHE A 223 -6.07 5.77 -44.99
C PHE A 223 -5.94 6.01 -46.50
N SER A 224 -7.05 5.92 -47.22
CA SER A 224 -7.07 6.06 -48.68
C SER A 224 -6.58 7.43 -49.19
N ASN A 225 -6.79 8.48 -48.41
CA ASN A 225 -6.32 9.84 -48.66
C ASN A 225 -6.57 10.72 -47.43
N TYR A 226 -5.97 11.91 -47.44
CA TYR A 226 -6.17 12.97 -46.45
C TYR A 226 -7.65 13.28 -46.17
N SER A 227 -8.48 13.39 -47.21
CA SER A 227 -9.90 13.74 -47.06
C SER A 227 -10.67 12.69 -46.25
N ASN A 228 -10.36 11.40 -46.44
CA ASN A 228 -10.97 10.32 -45.67
C ASN A 228 -10.50 10.35 -44.22
N TYR A 229 -9.19 10.51 -43.96
CA TYR A 229 -8.66 10.67 -42.61
C TYR A 229 -9.32 11.85 -41.88
N SER A 230 -9.31 13.04 -42.48
CA SER A 230 -9.88 14.26 -41.90
C SER A 230 -11.37 14.13 -41.60
N LYS A 231 -12.14 13.48 -42.50
CA LYS A 231 -13.56 13.20 -42.28
C LYS A 231 -13.77 12.23 -41.11
N GLN A 232 -13.04 11.12 -41.07
CA GLN A 232 -13.17 10.14 -39.97
C GLN A 232 -12.71 10.73 -38.63
N PHE A 233 -11.59 11.45 -38.63
CA PHE A 233 -11.09 12.16 -37.45
C PHE A 233 -12.15 13.13 -36.92
N LYS A 234 -12.72 13.99 -37.78
CA LYS A 234 -13.80 14.91 -37.36
C LYS A 234 -15.04 14.17 -36.86
N ASN A 235 -15.39 13.03 -37.45
CA ASN A 235 -16.55 12.26 -37.02
C ASN A 235 -16.39 11.67 -35.61
N TYR A 236 -15.21 11.13 -35.27
CA TYR A 236 -14.97 10.46 -33.99
C TYR A 236 -14.44 11.40 -32.90
N ILE A 237 -13.65 12.40 -33.26
CA ILE A 237 -13.00 13.34 -32.33
C ILE A 237 -13.76 14.68 -32.27
N GLY A 238 -14.68 14.94 -33.21
CA GLY A 238 -15.57 16.11 -33.22
C GLY A 238 -15.00 17.35 -33.93
N VAL A 239 -13.68 17.44 -34.11
CA VAL A 239 -12.99 18.58 -34.75
C VAL A 239 -12.04 18.11 -35.85
N SER A 240 -11.66 19.00 -36.78
CA SER A 240 -10.70 18.64 -37.85
C SER A 240 -9.29 18.41 -37.28
N PRO A 241 -8.45 17.55 -37.90
CA PRO A 241 -7.07 17.33 -37.45
C PRO A 241 -6.24 18.62 -37.39
N TYR A 242 -6.45 19.53 -38.35
CA TYR A 242 -5.78 20.83 -38.38
C TYR A 242 -6.18 21.70 -37.18
N THR A 243 -7.49 21.81 -36.91
CA THR A 243 -8.00 22.54 -35.75
C THR A 243 -7.45 21.92 -34.47
N TYR A 244 -7.47 20.58 -34.37
CA TYR A 244 -6.98 19.84 -33.23
C TYR A 244 -5.49 20.11 -32.94
N LYS A 245 -4.63 20.04 -33.96
CA LYS A 245 -3.19 20.36 -33.86
C LYS A 245 -2.96 21.81 -33.41
N LYS A 246 -3.74 22.75 -33.92
CA LYS A 246 -3.62 24.18 -33.57
C LYS A 246 -4.07 24.49 -32.14
N THR A 247 -5.14 23.85 -31.67
CA THR A 247 -5.70 24.12 -30.34
C THR A 247 -4.75 23.67 -29.23
N GLN A 248 -4.02 22.55 -29.42
CA GLN A 248 -3.13 21.97 -28.41
C GLN A 248 -1.90 22.82 -28.04
N ALA A 249 -1.57 23.87 -28.79
CA ALA A 249 -0.41 24.73 -28.53
C ALA A 249 -0.56 25.72 -27.34
N ASN A 250 -1.76 25.87 -26.76
CA ASN A 250 -2.01 26.74 -25.61
C ASN A 250 -2.11 25.93 -24.31
N VAL A 251 -1.02 25.85 -23.55
CA VAL A 251 -0.84 24.92 -22.40
C VAL A 251 -1.22 25.58 -21.07
N ASN A 252 -2.51 25.78 -20.81
CA ASN A 252 -3.00 26.06 -19.45
C ASN A 252 -4.16 25.11 -19.13
N SER A 253 -3.86 24.02 -18.46
CA SER A 253 -4.78 22.97 -18.04
C SER A 253 -5.56 23.39 -16.80
N LYS A 254 -6.75 23.95 -17.00
CA LYS A 254 -7.71 24.21 -15.91
C LYS A 254 -8.46 22.94 -15.54
N ILE A 255 -8.84 22.80 -14.27
CA ILE A 255 -9.79 21.77 -13.82
C ILE A 255 -11.20 22.33 -14.01
N VAL A 256 -12.04 21.58 -14.71
CA VAL A 256 -13.43 21.94 -15.00
C VAL A 256 -14.35 20.90 -14.39
N ILE A 257 -15.12 21.31 -13.39
CA ILE A 257 -16.11 20.47 -12.73
C ILE A 257 -17.46 20.73 -13.38
N HIS A 258 -18.06 19.67 -13.91
CA HIS A 258 -19.40 19.71 -14.50
C HIS A 258 -20.45 19.32 -13.46
N GLN A 259 -21.64 19.91 -13.58
CA GLN A 259 -22.80 19.59 -12.72
C GLN A 259 -22.57 19.80 -11.20
N LYS A 260 -21.98 20.94 -10.82
CA LYS A 260 -21.82 21.37 -9.40
C LYS A 260 -23.14 21.47 -8.61
N ASN A 261 -24.29 21.42 -9.26
CA ASN A 261 -25.61 21.46 -8.62
C ASN A 261 -26.30 20.08 -8.56
N SER A 262 -25.59 18.98 -8.86
CA SER A 262 -26.15 17.62 -8.78
C SER A 262 -26.45 17.19 -7.34
N ASP A 263 -27.38 16.26 -7.17
CA ASP A 263 -27.69 15.67 -5.85
C ASP A 263 -26.48 14.91 -5.31
N ILE A 264 -25.66 14.30 -6.18
CA ILE A 264 -24.34 13.75 -5.84
C ILE A 264 -23.44 14.80 -5.21
N PHE A 265 -23.28 15.97 -5.85
CA PHE A 265 -22.42 17.01 -5.33
C PHE A 265 -22.92 17.50 -3.98
N GLN A 266 -24.24 17.71 -3.85
CA GLN A 266 -24.87 18.09 -2.58
C GLN A 266 -24.64 17.02 -1.50
N ARG A 267 -24.80 15.72 -1.81
CA ARG A 267 -24.52 14.62 -0.87
C ARG A 267 -23.05 14.60 -0.44
N LEU A 268 -22.11 14.71 -1.36
CA LEU A 268 -20.67 14.77 -1.07
C LEU A 268 -20.32 15.98 -0.19
N TYR A 269 -20.84 17.15 -0.56
CA TYR A 269 -20.62 18.38 0.18
C TYR A 269 -21.26 18.32 1.57
N GLN A 270 -22.47 17.77 1.71
CA GLN A 270 -23.12 17.58 3.01
C GLN A 270 -22.40 16.57 3.89
N GLN A 271 -21.91 15.44 3.35
CA GLN A 271 -21.08 14.49 4.09
C GLN A 271 -19.81 15.18 4.59
N PHE A 272 -19.15 15.94 3.73
CA PHE A 272 -17.95 16.70 4.09
C PHE A 272 -18.23 17.79 5.14
N VAL A 273 -19.31 18.56 4.99
CA VAL A 273 -19.73 19.60 5.94
C VAL A 273 -20.12 18.98 7.29
N ALA A 274 -20.81 17.84 7.27
CA ALA A 274 -21.09 17.05 8.46
C ALA A 274 -19.76 16.66 9.16
N HIS A 275 -18.78 16.15 8.41
CA HIS A 275 -17.47 15.82 8.96
C HIS A 275 -16.66 17.02 9.49
N THR A 276 -16.87 18.22 8.95
CA THR A 276 -16.16 19.46 9.38
C THR A 276 -16.91 20.28 10.43
N GLN A 277 -18.20 20.04 10.67
CA GLN A 277 -18.99 20.72 11.72
C GLN A 277 -19.24 19.84 12.96
N GLY A 278 -18.37 18.86 13.22
CA GLY A 278 -18.50 17.96 14.38
C GLY A 278 -19.72 17.04 14.31
N ALA A 279 -20.31 16.81 13.13
CA ALA A 279 -21.39 15.84 12.99
C ALA A 279 -20.88 14.42 13.22
N LYS A 280 -21.76 13.57 13.76
CA LYS A 280 -21.43 12.19 14.09
C LYS A 280 -21.12 11.40 12.81
N VAL A 281 -19.95 10.75 12.77
CA VAL A 281 -19.53 9.83 11.72
C VAL A 281 -20.39 8.57 11.80
N GLN A 282 -21.23 8.34 10.78
CA GLN A 282 -22.10 7.17 10.72
C GLN A 282 -21.37 5.99 10.07
N LEU A 283 -21.38 4.86 10.77
CA LEU A 283 -20.71 3.62 10.37
C LEU A 283 -21.72 2.49 10.33
N ASP A 284 -22.01 2.01 9.12
CA ASP A 284 -22.80 0.80 8.93
C ASP A 284 -21.87 -0.44 9.01
N LEU A 285 -22.05 -1.23 10.06
CA LEU A 285 -21.29 -2.45 10.33
C LEU A 285 -21.55 -3.54 9.27
N ASP A 286 -22.66 -3.46 8.54
CA ASP A 286 -23.10 -4.48 7.59
C ASP A 286 -22.65 -4.19 6.15
N ALA A 287 -22.20 -2.96 5.88
CA ALA A 287 -21.76 -2.49 4.57
C ALA A 287 -20.32 -2.93 4.18
N ILE A 288 -19.87 -4.10 4.62
CA ILE A 288 -18.55 -4.64 4.25
C ILE A 288 -18.65 -5.32 2.90
N LEU A 289 -18.29 -4.58 1.85
CA LEU A 289 -18.12 -5.10 0.50
C LEU A 289 -16.62 -5.10 0.18
N GLN A 290 -16.09 -6.31 -0.05
CA GLN A 290 -14.72 -6.61 -0.49
C GLN A 290 -13.59 -6.16 0.46
N PRO A 291 -13.27 -6.97 1.48
CA PRO A 291 -12.16 -6.66 2.37
C PRO A 291 -10.79 -6.89 1.70
N SER A 292 -9.83 -6.02 2.01
CA SER A 292 -8.42 -6.20 1.63
C SER A 292 -7.69 -6.94 2.75
N ARG A 293 -6.77 -7.84 2.40
CA ARG A 293 -5.96 -8.51 3.42
C ARG A 293 -4.98 -7.50 4.01
N PHE A 294 -5.12 -7.23 5.31
CA PHE A 294 -4.18 -6.38 6.04
C PHE A 294 -3.09 -7.23 6.67
N LYS A 295 -1.85 -6.84 6.42
CA LYS A 295 -0.68 -7.53 6.94
C LYS A 295 0.28 -6.49 7.50
N LEU A 296 0.62 -6.65 8.77
CA LEU A 296 1.68 -5.86 9.39
C LEU A 296 3.04 -6.54 9.15
N PRO A 297 4.11 -5.75 9.04
CA PRO A 297 5.46 -6.30 9.01
C PRO A 297 5.78 -6.97 10.35
N LYS A 298 6.58 -8.04 10.30
CA LYS A 298 7.17 -8.65 11.50
C LYS A 298 8.06 -7.62 12.20
N ILE A 299 7.92 -7.48 13.51
CA ILE A 299 8.78 -6.56 14.28
C ILE A 299 10.05 -7.27 14.73
N ARG A 300 11.21 -6.69 14.42
CA ARG A 300 12.49 -7.01 15.03
C ARG A 300 12.78 -6.02 16.14
N VAL A 301 12.79 -6.50 17.37
CA VAL A 301 13.07 -5.71 18.57
C VAL A 301 14.59 -5.59 18.70
N ALA A 302 15.13 -4.39 18.50
CA ALA A 302 16.56 -4.17 18.59
C ALA A 302 17.03 -4.09 20.05
N LEU A 303 18.05 -4.88 20.37
CA LEU A 303 18.73 -4.92 21.65
C LEU A 303 20.20 -4.57 21.47
N ASN A 304 20.74 -3.79 22.41
CA ASN A 304 22.15 -3.44 22.40
C ASN A 304 22.99 -4.67 22.72
N ARG A 305 22.78 -5.30 23.89
CA ARG A 305 23.49 -6.51 24.31
C ARG A 305 22.56 -7.63 24.73
N LEU A 306 23.01 -8.86 24.54
CA LEU A 306 22.25 -10.05 24.97
C LEU A 306 22.05 -10.10 26.49
N GLU A 307 23.02 -9.61 27.27
CA GLU A 307 22.95 -9.58 28.74
C GLU A 307 21.82 -8.68 29.24
N ASP A 308 21.46 -7.63 28.49
CA ASP A 308 20.43 -6.69 28.88
C ASP A 308 19.04 -7.31 28.85
N LEU A 309 18.85 -8.41 28.10
CA LEU A 309 17.56 -9.11 27.96
C LEU A 309 16.90 -9.38 29.30
N TRP A 310 17.70 -9.76 30.30
CA TRP A 310 17.21 -10.12 31.63
C TRP A 310 16.67 -8.93 32.41
N HIS A 311 17.12 -7.71 32.12
CA HIS A 311 16.56 -6.49 32.70
C HIS A 311 15.16 -6.17 32.15
N TYR A 312 14.81 -6.73 30.99
CA TYR A 312 13.54 -6.46 30.31
C TYR A 312 12.54 -7.61 30.41
N GLN A 313 12.79 -8.62 31.24
CA GLN A 313 11.89 -9.77 31.37
C GLN A 313 10.44 -9.36 31.64
N GLN A 314 10.22 -8.43 32.58
CA GLN A 314 8.88 -7.93 32.91
C GLN A 314 8.16 -7.30 31.70
N PHE A 315 8.89 -6.64 30.79
CA PHE A 315 8.31 -6.11 29.56
C PHE A 315 7.83 -7.24 28.64
N PHE A 316 8.68 -8.24 28.40
CA PHE A 316 8.32 -9.39 27.56
C PHE A 316 7.17 -10.23 28.16
N ASP A 317 7.13 -10.37 29.49
CA ASP A 317 6.01 -10.97 30.20
C ASP A 317 4.71 -10.18 29.96
N SER A 318 4.75 -8.85 30.09
CA SER A 318 3.58 -7.99 29.88
C SER A 318 3.05 -7.99 28.44
N MET A 319 3.94 -8.21 27.46
CA MET A 319 3.63 -8.21 26.03
C MET A 319 3.41 -9.62 25.46
N GLN A 320 3.45 -10.66 26.29
CA GLN A 320 3.44 -12.05 25.83
C GLN A 320 2.25 -12.36 24.91
N ASP A 321 1.04 -11.91 25.26
CA ASP A 321 -0.17 -12.11 24.44
C ASP A 321 -0.10 -11.41 23.08
N VAL A 322 0.63 -10.30 22.99
CA VAL A 322 0.84 -9.56 21.74
C VAL A 322 1.93 -10.24 20.91
N LEU A 323 3.03 -10.64 21.55
CA LEU A 323 4.18 -11.29 20.93
C LEU A 323 3.86 -12.71 20.45
N ALA A 324 2.96 -13.43 21.12
CA ALA A 324 2.63 -14.81 20.76
C ALA A 324 1.90 -14.96 19.41
N LYS A 325 1.33 -13.87 18.90
CA LYS A 325 0.44 -13.92 17.74
C LYS A 325 1.15 -13.69 16.39
N GLN A 326 2.41 -13.24 16.40
CA GLN A 326 3.24 -13.15 15.20
C GLN A 326 4.72 -13.42 15.53
N PRO A 327 5.54 -13.92 14.61
CA PRO A 327 6.95 -14.19 14.88
C PRO A 327 7.75 -12.89 15.03
N HIS A 328 8.37 -12.71 16.19
CA HIS A 328 9.23 -11.57 16.52
C HIS A 328 10.69 -11.99 16.63
N TYR A 329 11.60 -11.07 16.33
CA TYR A 329 13.05 -11.33 16.37
C TYR A 329 13.72 -10.37 17.34
N LEU A 330 14.61 -10.88 18.19
CA LEU A 330 15.61 -10.09 18.88
C LEU A 330 16.72 -9.77 17.90
N TYR A 331 16.82 -8.50 17.54
CA TYR A 331 17.79 -8.00 16.57
C TYR A 331 19.00 -7.40 17.27
N PHE A 332 20.19 -7.80 16.83
CA PHE A 332 21.45 -7.26 17.30
C PHE A 332 22.16 -6.55 16.15
N GLU A 333 22.34 -5.24 16.32
CA GLU A 333 23.05 -4.38 15.36
C GLU A 333 24.53 -4.77 15.24
N GLU A 334 25.15 -5.17 16.35
CA GLU A 334 26.53 -5.67 16.35
C GLU A 334 26.56 -7.10 16.89
N ALA A 335 27.08 -8.02 16.10
CA ALA A 335 27.16 -9.43 16.49
C ALA A 335 28.09 -9.68 17.69
N SER A 336 29.05 -8.78 17.92
CA SER A 336 29.96 -8.75 19.09
C SER A 336 29.21 -8.60 20.42
N HIS A 337 28.03 -8.00 20.40
CA HIS A 337 27.21 -7.79 21.59
C HIS A 337 26.44 -9.04 22.04
N VAL A 338 26.54 -10.13 21.28
CA VAL A 338 25.92 -11.42 21.57
C VAL A 338 26.94 -12.32 22.27
N THR A 339 27.17 -12.06 23.55
CA THR A 339 28.17 -12.80 24.34
C THR A 339 27.54 -13.61 25.48
N LEU A 340 27.92 -14.88 25.59
CA LEU A 340 27.66 -15.72 26.77
C LEU A 340 28.86 -15.61 27.72
N THR A 341 28.63 -15.08 28.93
CA THR A 341 29.71 -14.72 29.87
C THR A 341 30.08 -15.87 30.81
N HIS A 342 29.16 -16.32 31.66
CA HIS A 342 29.38 -17.29 32.75
C HIS A 342 28.45 -18.49 32.63
N ASN A 343 28.89 -19.70 33.00
CA ASN A 343 28.05 -20.92 32.91
C ASN A 343 27.31 -21.06 31.57
N LYS A 344 28.04 -20.89 30.45
CA LYS A 344 27.51 -20.72 29.09
C LYS A 344 26.42 -21.73 28.69
N GLY A 345 26.53 -22.98 29.16
CA GLY A 345 25.51 -24.01 28.90
C GLY A 345 24.16 -23.71 29.56
N GLN A 346 24.16 -23.36 30.84
CA GLN A 346 22.94 -23.01 31.58
C GLN A 346 22.34 -21.68 31.11
N GLN A 347 23.19 -20.68 30.83
CA GLN A 347 22.73 -19.41 30.26
C GLN A 347 22.06 -19.62 28.91
N LEU A 348 22.65 -20.46 28.05
CA LEU A 348 22.09 -20.75 26.74
C LEU A 348 20.78 -21.54 26.82
N GLU A 349 20.69 -22.52 27.72
CA GLU A 349 19.45 -23.26 27.96
C GLU A 349 18.33 -22.33 28.44
N HIS A 350 18.62 -21.48 29.43
CA HIS A 350 17.65 -20.50 29.93
C HIS A 350 17.23 -19.49 28.85
N LEU A 351 18.18 -19.04 28.02
CA LEU A 351 17.89 -18.18 26.88
C LEU A 351 16.96 -18.87 25.87
N ILE A 352 17.21 -20.13 25.51
CA ILE A 352 16.33 -20.88 24.58
C ILE A 352 14.92 -21.05 25.18
N GLN A 353 14.83 -21.36 26.48
CA GLN A 353 13.54 -21.47 27.18
C GLN A 353 12.79 -20.15 27.17
N PHE A 354 13.46 -19.04 27.49
CA PHE A 354 12.89 -17.69 27.45
C PHE A 354 12.40 -17.36 26.03
N MET A 355 13.24 -17.55 25.01
CA MET A 355 12.88 -17.28 23.62
C MET A 355 11.64 -18.07 23.19
N ASN A 356 11.55 -19.35 23.55
CA ASN A 356 10.40 -20.19 23.21
C ASN A 356 9.14 -19.78 23.97
N ALA A 357 9.26 -19.41 25.26
CA ALA A 357 8.12 -18.97 26.07
C ALA A 357 7.47 -17.67 25.55
N HIS A 358 8.26 -16.80 24.91
CA HIS A 358 7.80 -15.53 24.35
C HIS A 358 7.69 -15.52 22.81
N HIS A 359 7.82 -16.67 22.15
CA HIS A 359 7.77 -16.79 20.68
C HIS A 359 8.79 -15.90 19.92
N LEU A 360 9.98 -15.73 20.50
CA LEU A 360 11.06 -14.92 19.96
C LEU A 360 12.05 -15.74 19.12
N HIS A 361 12.71 -15.07 18.18
CA HIS A 361 13.73 -15.61 17.28
C HIS A 361 14.98 -14.71 17.24
N PHE A 362 16.10 -15.17 16.69
CA PHE A 362 17.31 -14.35 16.61
C PHE A 362 17.44 -13.65 15.26
N SER A 363 17.87 -12.40 15.28
CA SER A 363 18.32 -11.68 14.09
C SER A 363 19.67 -11.02 14.35
N PHE A 364 20.64 -11.22 13.46
CA PHE A 364 21.99 -10.68 13.61
C PHE A 364 22.38 -9.90 12.36
N LYS A 365 22.87 -8.67 12.52
CA LYS A 365 23.58 -7.98 11.45
C LYS A 365 25.06 -8.38 11.46
N ILE A 366 25.60 -8.65 10.28
CA ILE A 366 26.99 -9.03 10.07
C ILE A 366 27.58 -8.14 8.97
N ALA A 367 28.57 -7.33 9.33
CA ALA A 367 29.26 -6.43 8.41
C ALA A 367 30.66 -6.92 8.01
N SER A 368 31.21 -7.94 8.68
CA SER A 368 32.52 -8.49 8.30
C SER A 368 32.70 -9.96 8.67
N LEU A 369 33.68 -10.61 8.03
CA LEU A 369 34.12 -11.96 8.40
C LEU A 369 34.57 -12.01 9.87
N TYR A 370 35.24 -10.96 10.34
CA TYR A 370 35.71 -10.85 11.73
C TYR A 370 34.56 -10.79 12.74
N GLU A 371 33.51 -10.02 12.46
CA GLU A 371 32.31 -9.99 13.30
C GLU A 371 31.63 -11.35 13.39
N PHE A 372 31.56 -12.08 12.27
CA PHE A 372 31.03 -13.45 12.28
C PHE A 372 31.91 -14.40 13.11
N ASP A 373 33.24 -14.28 13.02
CA ASP A 373 34.16 -15.07 13.85
C ASP A 373 33.95 -14.79 15.35
N LEU A 374 33.73 -13.53 15.73
CA LEU A 374 33.38 -13.17 17.10
C LEU A 374 32.07 -13.82 17.54
N LEU A 375 31.00 -13.69 16.73
CA LEU A 375 29.71 -14.33 17.01
C LEU A 375 29.85 -15.85 17.14
N GLU A 376 30.68 -16.47 16.30
CA GLU A 376 30.90 -17.90 16.37
C GLU A 376 31.59 -18.32 17.66
N VAL A 377 32.65 -17.61 18.07
CA VAL A 377 33.39 -17.88 19.30
C VAL A 377 32.56 -17.61 20.55
N GLN A 378 31.82 -16.49 20.56
CA GLN A 378 31.10 -16.00 21.74
C GLN A 378 29.75 -16.69 21.95
N PHE A 379 29.08 -17.11 20.86
CA PHE A 379 27.71 -17.63 20.89
C PHE A 379 27.54 -18.97 20.16
N LEU A 380 27.80 -19.03 18.84
CA LEU A 380 27.41 -20.20 18.02
C LEU A 380 28.12 -21.50 18.42
N ASN A 381 29.39 -21.42 18.86
CA ASN A 381 30.11 -22.58 19.38
C ASN A 381 29.49 -23.11 20.68
N GLY A 382 28.87 -22.24 21.48
CA GLY A 382 28.06 -22.64 22.63
C GLY A 382 26.83 -23.46 22.19
N VAL A 383 26.13 -22.99 21.16
CA VAL A 383 24.99 -23.70 20.55
C VAL A 383 25.39 -25.06 19.99
N LYS A 384 26.47 -25.12 19.20
CA LYS A 384 27.03 -26.38 18.67
C LYS A 384 27.33 -27.39 19.77
N LYS A 385 27.99 -26.95 20.85
CA LYS A 385 28.29 -27.80 22.00
C LYS A 385 27.02 -28.31 22.68
N LEU A 386 26.03 -27.43 22.90
CA LEU A 386 24.76 -27.82 23.51
C LEU A 386 24.02 -28.88 22.68
N LEU A 387 23.92 -28.69 21.36
CA LEU A 387 23.29 -29.66 20.46
C LEU A 387 24.02 -31.00 20.40
N HIS A 388 25.35 -30.99 20.56
CA HIS A 388 26.12 -32.21 20.68
C HIS A 388 25.75 -33.01 21.94
N TYR A 389 25.55 -32.33 23.07
CA TYR A 389 25.12 -32.99 24.31
C TYR A 389 23.63 -33.36 24.32
N ILE A 390 22.78 -32.56 23.68
CA ILE A 390 21.32 -32.74 23.66
C ILE A 390 20.79 -32.59 22.22
N PRO A 391 20.85 -33.65 21.40
CA PRO A 391 20.43 -33.58 19.99
C PRO A 391 18.94 -33.25 19.78
N THR A 392 18.10 -33.59 20.75
CA THR A 392 16.64 -33.33 20.70
C THR A 392 16.29 -31.83 20.76
N LEU A 393 17.20 -30.97 21.23
CA LEU A 393 17.01 -29.52 21.28
C LEU A 393 17.01 -28.87 19.89
N THR A 394 17.46 -29.58 18.84
CA THR A 394 17.50 -29.07 17.45
C THR A 394 16.16 -28.51 16.97
N HIS A 395 15.04 -29.18 17.30
CA HIS A 395 13.70 -28.74 16.92
C HIS A 395 13.13 -27.63 17.82
N ALA A 396 13.73 -27.39 18.97
CA ALA A 396 13.34 -26.37 19.93
C ALA A 396 14.21 -25.10 19.83
N LEU A 397 15.16 -25.06 18.88
CA LEU A 397 15.96 -23.86 18.66
C LEU A 397 15.11 -22.74 18.04
N PRO A 398 15.24 -21.50 18.54
CA PRO A 398 14.68 -20.35 17.88
C PRO A 398 15.18 -20.24 16.43
N LYS A 399 14.32 -19.77 15.52
CA LYS A 399 14.74 -19.48 14.15
C LYS A 399 15.79 -18.39 14.14
N VAL A 400 16.61 -18.39 13.09
CA VAL A 400 17.65 -17.39 12.89
C VAL A 400 17.45 -16.66 11.58
N ASN A 401 17.52 -15.35 11.64
CA ASN A 401 17.62 -14.47 10.49
C ASN A 401 19.00 -13.80 10.54
N VAL A 402 19.72 -13.77 9.42
CA VAL A 402 21.01 -13.07 9.35
C VAL A 402 20.95 -12.02 8.27
N LEU A 403 21.33 -10.82 8.65
CA LEU A 403 21.40 -9.66 7.79
C LEU A 403 22.86 -9.39 7.40
N PHE A 404 23.24 -9.68 6.17
CA PHE A 404 24.59 -9.41 5.66
C PHE A 404 24.66 -8.00 5.07
N ASP A 405 25.61 -7.19 5.55
CA ASP A 405 25.81 -5.82 5.10
C ASP A 405 26.65 -5.77 3.81
N MET A 406 25.99 -5.54 2.68
CA MET A 406 26.61 -5.49 1.36
C MET A 406 27.49 -4.26 1.14
N ARG A 407 27.48 -3.29 2.07
CA ARG A 407 28.43 -2.16 2.03
C ARG A 407 29.86 -2.63 2.29
N PHE A 408 30.02 -3.78 2.95
CA PHE A 408 31.31 -4.30 3.40
C PHE A 408 31.59 -5.74 2.95
N LEU A 409 30.55 -6.53 2.69
CA LEU A 409 30.66 -7.93 2.29
C LEU A 409 30.48 -8.13 0.79
N THR A 410 31.23 -9.08 0.23
CA THR A 410 31.03 -9.54 -1.14
C THR A 410 30.05 -10.72 -1.19
N PHE A 411 29.49 -11.01 -2.37
CA PHE A 411 28.66 -12.20 -2.57
C PHE A 411 29.37 -13.53 -2.23
N LYS A 412 30.69 -13.60 -2.42
CA LYS A 412 31.48 -14.79 -2.03
C LYS A 412 31.57 -14.93 -0.51
N ASP A 413 31.69 -13.81 0.20
CA ASP A 413 31.68 -13.82 1.66
C ASP A 413 30.32 -14.30 2.18
N ILE A 414 29.23 -13.91 1.55
CA ILE A 414 27.88 -14.38 1.90
C ILE A 414 27.75 -15.89 1.76
N ASP A 415 28.18 -16.46 0.64
CA ASP A 415 28.15 -17.91 0.45
C ASP A 415 28.98 -18.64 1.51
N TYR A 416 30.19 -18.14 1.76
CA TYR A 416 31.10 -18.69 2.77
C TYR A 416 30.50 -18.63 4.19
N LEU A 417 29.96 -17.48 4.59
CA LEU A 417 29.37 -17.30 5.92
C LEU A 417 28.07 -18.10 6.10
N SER A 418 27.24 -18.18 5.05
CA SER A 418 26.01 -18.95 5.07
C SER A 418 26.26 -20.45 5.22
N GLU A 419 27.30 -20.99 4.56
CA GLU A 419 27.71 -22.38 4.75
C GLU A 419 28.16 -22.65 6.19
N ARG A 420 28.88 -21.71 6.82
CA ARG A 420 29.29 -21.83 8.22
C ARG A 420 28.08 -21.79 9.17
N LEU A 421 27.10 -20.94 8.90
CA LEU A 421 25.87 -20.84 9.69
C LEU A 421 25.01 -22.11 9.58
N ALA A 422 24.93 -22.72 8.40
CA ALA A 422 24.20 -23.96 8.16
C ALA A 422 24.71 -25.15 9.00
N ARG A 423 25.96 -25.10 9.46
CA ARG A 423 26.56 -26.11 10.37
C ARG A 423 26.06 -25.98 11.81
N VAL A 424 25.35 -24.89 12.14
CA VAL A 424 24.78 -24.63 13.48
C VAL A 424 23.26 -24.77 13.45
N PHE A 425 22.60 -24.12 12.49
CA PHE A 425 21.14 -24.03 12.42
C PHE A 425 20.61 -24.75 11.17
N HIS A 426 19.60 -25.60 11.36
CA HIS A 426 18.92 -26.32 10.28
C HIS A 426 17.94 -25.43 9.49
N THR A 427 17.40 -24.39 10.15
CA THR A 427 16.46 -23.43 9.56
C THR A 427 16.95 -22.02 9.84
N TYR A 428 17.37 -21.31 8.80
CA TYR A 428 17.77 -19.91 8.87
C TYR A 428 17.33 -19.15 7.62
N GLU A 429 17.12 -17.85 7.78
CA GLU A 429 16.78 -16.91 6.71
C GLU A 429 17.97 -15.97 6.51
N VAL A 430 18.29 -15.67 5.25
CA VAL A 430 19.38 -14.75 4.89
C VAL A 430 18.78 -13.54 4.21
N GLU A 431 19.05 -12.35 4.74
CA GLU A 431 18.70 -11.08 4.13
C GLU A 431 19.95 -10.27 3.81
N LEU A 432 19.87 -9.47 2.74
CA LEU A 432 20.95 -8.58 2.34
C LEU A 432 20.57 -7.15 2.67
N LEU A 433 21.38 -6.49 3.49
CA LEU A 433 21.32 -5.03 3.66
C LEU A 433 22.04 -4.40 2.48
N VAL A 434 21.28 -3.71 1.64
CA VAL A 434 21.77 -3.16 0.37
C VAL A 434 21.86 -1.63 0.44
N SER A 435 22.95 -1.07 -0.09
CA SER A 435 23.09 0.39 -0.26
C SER A 435 22.12 0.90 -1.32
N HIS A 436 21.69 2.16 -1.20
CA HIS A 436 20.91 2.88 -2.20
C HIS A 436 21.56 2.88 -3.60
N ASP A 437 22.90 2.88 -3.68
CA ASP A 437 23.67 2.85 -4.93
C ASP A 437 23.34 1.67 -5.86
N VAL A 438 22.82 0.56 -5.30
CA VAL A 438 22.47 -0.63 -6.08
C VAL A 438 21.43 -0.32 -7.15
N ILE A 439 20.55 0.67 -6.95
CA ILE A 439 19.59 1.09 -7.97
C ILE A 439 20.31 1.58 -9.24
N HIS A 440 21.37 2.37 -9.08
CA HIS A 440 22.17 2.91 -10.20
C HIS A 440 23.00 1.84 -10.91
N HIS A 441 23.32 0.74 -10.21
CA HIS A 441 24.15 -0.36 -10.72
C HIS A 441 23.38 -1.69 -10.83
N ARG A 442 22.06 -1.62 -11.02
CA ARG A 442 21.14 -2.76 -10.99
C ARG A 442 21.58 -3.96 -11.83
N ASN A 443 22.03 -3.75 -13.05
CA ASN A 443 22.35 -4.86 -13.96
C ASN A 443 23.56 -5.66 -13.46
N ALA A 444 24.59 -4.96 -12.95
CA ALA A 444 25.78 -5.60 -12.40
C ALA A 444 25.43 -6.39 -11.13
N PHE A 445 24.64 -5.77 -10.24
CA PHE A 445 24.14 -6.43 -9.03
C PHE A 445 23.33 -7.70 -9.35
N LEU A 446 22.40 -7.63 -10.31
CA LEU A 446 21.58 -8.77 -10.71
C LEU A 446 22.41 -9.91 -11.34
N GLU A 447 23.46 -9.58 -12.09
CA GLU A 447 24.34 -10.58 -12.70
C GLU A 447 25.18 -11.32 -11.65
N GLU A 448 25.66 -10.62 -10.62
CA GLU A 448 26.40 -11.24 -9.52
C GLU A 448 25.49 -12.02 -8.57
N ALA A 449 24.30 -11.49 -8.25
CA ALA A 449 23.34 -12.15 -7.38
C ALA A 449 22.89 -13.52 -7.94
N GLN A 450 22.83 -13.68 -9.26
CA GLN A 450 22.52 -14.97 -9.92
C GLN A 450 23.60 -16.04 -9.70
N LYS A 451 24.81 -15.65 -9.32
CA LYS A 451 25.94 -16.56 -9.10
C LYS A 451 26.02 -17.09 -7.66
N LEU A 452 25.17 -16.59 -6.75
CA LEU A 452 25.09 -17.04 -5.36
C LEU A 452 24.58 -18.48 -5.25
N ASN A 453 25.19 -19.26 -4.37
CA ASN A 453 24.67 -20.57 -3.97
C ASN A 453 23.65 -20.45 -2.83
N THR A 454 23.81 -19.43 -1.99
CA THR A 454 22.92 -19.13 -0.87
C THR A 454 21.58 -18.62 -1.35
N THR A 455 20.50 -19.17 -0.79
CA THR A 455 19.16 -18.67 -1.06
C THR A 455 18.91 -17.40 -0.24
N ILE A 456 18.73 -16.28 -0.92
CA ILE A 456 18.39 -15.00 -0.30
C ILE A 456 16.88 -14.95 -0.03
N SER A 457 16.52 -14.75 1.23
CA SER A 457 15.13 -14.68 1.73
C SER A 457 14.52 -13.29 1.55
N GLY A 458 15.35 -12.25 1.48
CA GLY A 458 14.89 -10.89 1.29
C GLY A 458 16.01 -9.84 1.31
N TYR A 459 15.60 -8.59 1.24
CA TYR A 459 16.47 -7.43 1.19
C TYR A 459 16.01 -6.39 2.19
N THR A 460 16.98 -5.74 2.81
CA THR A 460 16.77 -4.77 3.88
C THR A 460 17.34 -3.42 3.49
N PHE A 461 16.66 -2.36 3.93
CA PHE A 461 17.01 -0.98 3.67
C PHE A 461 17.25 -0.25 4.98
N ASP A 462 18.40 0.42 5.10
CA ASP A 462 18.64 1.36 6.18
C ASP A 462 18.10 2.73 5.79
N VAL A 463 17.08 3.17 6.51
CA VAL A 463 16.42 4.44 6.29
C VAL A 463 17.39 5.62 6.43
N ASN A 464 18.40 5.50 7.30
CA ASN A 464 19.38 6.56 7.53
C ASN A 464 20.31 6.79 6.34
N ASP A 465 20.60 5.75 5.55
CA ASP A 465 21.41 5.87 4.34
C ASP A 465 20.75 6.82 3.32
N PHE A 466 19.41 6.85 3.28
CA PHE A 466 18.65 7.70 2.36
C PHE A 466 18.51 9.14 2.85
N ILE A 467 18.33 9.34 4.15
CA ILE A 467 18.12 10.66 4.75
C ILE A 467 19.35 11.56 4.62
N ASN A 468 20.52 10.93 4.67
CA ASN A 468 21.80 11.64 4.65
C ASN A 468 22.31 11.91 3.24
N ASP A 469 21.62 11.42 2.20
CA ASP A 469 21.98 11.68 0.80
C ASP A 469 21.27 12.93 0.26
N GLU A 470 22.05 13.94 -0.12
CA GLU A 470 21.58 15.21 -0.68
C GLU A 470 20.80 15.04 -2.00
N LEU A 471 21.07 13.99 -2.79
CA LEU A 471 20.33 13.72 -4.03
C LEU A 471 18.86 13.34 -3.78
N TYR A 472 18.57 12.69 -2.65
CA TYR A 472 17.27 12.11 -2.34
C TYR A 472 16.47 12.87 -1.28
N ALA A 473 16.97 14.02 -0.82
CA ALA A 473 16.27 14.89 0.14
C ALA A 473 14.90 15.41 -0.35
N SER A 474 14.57 15.23 -1.64
CA SER A 474 13.31 15.68 -2.26
C SER A 474 12.43 14.53 -2.79
N THR A 475 12.91 13.30 -2.83
CA THR A 475 12.16 12.13 -3.31
C THR A 475 11.30 11.55 -2.20
N SER A 476 10.06 11.15 -2.53
CA SER A 476 9.18 10.51 -1.55
C SER A 476 9.70 9.11 -1.20
N PHE A 477 9.65 8.73 0.09
CA PHE A 477 9.97 7.38 0.57
C PHE A 477 9.27 6.28 -0.25
N GLN A 478 8.06 6.58 -0.68
CA GLN A 478 7.22 5.74 -1.51
C GLN A 478 7.77 5.50 -2.94
N HIS A 479 8.37 6.50 -3.59
CA HIS A 479 9.06 6.31 -4.88
C HIS A 479 10.27 5.40 -4.73
N MET A 480 11.03 5.57 -3.65
CA MET A 480 12.20 4.73 -3.36
C MET A 480 11.80 3.26 -3.15
N THR A 481 10.77 2.97 -2.34
CA THR A 481 10.28 1.59 -2.17
C THR A 481 9.86 0.94 -3.49
N HIS A 482 9.39 1.73 -4.47
CA HIS A 482 8.95 1.24 -5.76
C HIS A 482 10.12 0.85 -6.67
N GLU A 483 11.17 1.67 -6.77
CA GLU A 483 12.38 1.32 -7.54
C GLU A 483 13.01 0.02 -7.04
N TRP A 484 12.99 -0.18 -5.71
CA TRP A 484 13.43 -1.41 -5.09
C TRP A 484 12.49 -2.60 -5.36
N GLN A 485 11.18 -2.43 -5.21
CA GLN A 485 10.22 -3.49 -5.54
C GLN A 485 10.33 -3.91 -7.01
N GLN A 486 10.54 -2.96 -7.93
CA GLN A 486 10.80 -3.28 -9.33
C GLN A 486 12.09 -4.09 -9.49
N LEU A 487 13.20 -3.66 -8.87
CA LEU A 487 14.47 -4.40 -8.86
C LEU A 487 14.30 -5.84 -8.35
N MET A 488 13.46 -6.04 -7.35
CA MET A 488 13.20 -7.35 -6.73
C MET A 488 12.16 -8.20 -7.45
N SER A 489 11.40 -7.62 -8.37
CA SER A 489 10.42 -8.33 -9.20
C SER A 489 11.04 -9.03 -10.42
N TYR A 490 12.35 -8.87 -10.65
CA TYR A 490 13.03 -9.45 -11.80
C TYR A 490 13.00 -11.00 -11.76
N PRO A 491 12.50 -11.66 -12.83
CA PRO A 491 12.36 -13.12 -12.86
C PRO A 491 13.65 -13.90 -12.61
N SER A 492 14.80 -13.31 -12.95
CA SER A 492 16.12 -13.92 -12.78
C SER A 492 16.56 -14.04 -11.31
N LEU A 493 15.89 -13.35 -10.39
CA LEU A 493 16.11 -13.49 -8.94
C LEU A 493 15.22 -14.56 -8.28
N GLN A 494 14.31 -15.23 -9.01
CA GLN A 494 13.20 -15.96 -8.38
C GLN A 494 13.28 -17.50 -8.42
N LYS A 495 13.31 -18.10 -7.22
CA LYS A 495 12.52 -19.31 -6.85
C LYS A 495 11.31 -18.96 -5.95
N SER A 496 11.28 -17.75 -5.37
CA SER A 496 10.17 -17.18 -4.57
C SER A 496 10.22 -15.66 -4.62
N VAL A 497 9.10 -14.98 -4.31
CA VAL A 497 9.04 -13.51 -4.18
C VAL A 497 9.89 -13.08 -2.96
N PRO A 498 10.94 -12.26 -3.14
CA PRO A 498 11.81 -11.85 -2.03
C PRO A 498 11.09 -10.90 -1.06
N SER A 499 11.39 -11.02 0.23
CA SER A 499 10.85 -10.14 1.26
C SER A 499 11.59 -8.79 1.30
N LEU A 500 10.87 -7.72 1.69
CA LEU A 500 11.39 -6.35 1.79
C LEU A 500 11.39 -5.94 3.27
N SER A 501 12.52 -5.52 3.83
CA SER A 501 12.66 -5.24 5.26
C SER A 501 13.19 -3.82 5.49
N LEU A 502 12.87 -3.22 6.65
CA LEU A 502 13.22 -1.83 6.96
C LEU A 502 13.99 -1.70 8.29
N ILE A 503 15.12 -1.00 8.29
CA ILE A 503 15.90 -0.68 9.50
C ILE A 503 16.21 0.81 9.58
N GLY A 504 16.80 1.26 10.70
CA GLY A 504 17.18 2.66 10.87
C GLY A 504 16.02 3.61 11.11
N LEU A 505 14.88 3.09 11.58
CA LEU A 505 13.74 3.93 11.96
C LEU A 505 14.07 4.75 13.20
N THR A 506 14.08 6.06 13.01
CA THR A 506 14.42 7.06 14.01
C THR A 506 13.39 8.18 13.98
N SER A 507 13.32 8.99 15.04
CA SER A 507 12.45 10.18 15.10
C SER A 507 12.77 11.12 13.93
N THR A 508 14.06 11.38 13.70
CA THR A 508 14.53 12.21 12.57
C THR A 508 14.19 11.60 11.21
N ALA A 509 14.20 10.27 11.09
CA ALA A 509 13.75 9.60 9.87
C ALA A 509 12.26 9.78 9.62
N PHE A 510 11.44 9.67 10.66
CA PHE A 510 10.01 9.91 10.57
C PHE A 510 9.69 11.33 10.08
N GLU A 511 10.37 12.35 10.63
CA GLU A 511 10.22 13.75 10.22
C GLU A 511 10.57 14.00 8.76
N LYS A 512 11.70 13.45 8.30
CA LYS A 512 12.23 13.80 6.99
C LYS A 512 11.53 13.05 5.86
N LEU A 513 11.18 11.79 6.07
CA LEU A 513 10.70 10.91 5.00
C LEU A 513 9.19 10.72 4.97
N PHE A 514 8.52 10.85 6.12
CA PHE A 514 7.11 10.51 6.23
C PHE A 514 6.25 11.75 6.50
N TYR A 515 6.64 12.65 7.42
CA TYR A 515 5.87 13.87 7.71
C TYR A 515 6.76 15.06 8.12
N LYS A 516 6.82 16.11 7.29
CA LYS A 516 7.53 17.36 7.64
C LYS A 516 6.87 18.03 8.87
N ASN A 517 7.67 18.26 9.92
CA ASN A 517 7.32 18.99 11.15
C ASN A 517 6.30 18.32 12.08
N ILE A 518 6.28 16.99 12.17
CA ILE A 518 5.36 16.28 13.06
C ILE A 518 6.06 15.06 13.67
N ILE A 519 6.36 15.11 14.98
CA ILE A 519 6.56 13.92 15.79
C ILE A 519 5.68 14.05 17.04
N HIS A 520 5.31 12.88 17.57
CA HIS A 520 4.78 12.58 18.90
C HIS A 520 3.28 12.30 18.98
N GLN A 521 2.56 12.27 17.85
CA GLN A 521 1.13 11.92 17.87
C GLN A 521 0.90 10.45 17.48
N PRO A 522 0.08 9.70 18.25
CA PRO A 522 -0.34 8.32 17.93
C PRO A 522 -0.91 8.14 16.52
N SER A 523 -1.55 9.19 15.98
CA SER A 523 -2.13 9.21 14.64
C SER A 523 -1.11 8.99 13.53
N ASP A 524 0.10 9.52 13.65
CA ASP A 524 1.08 9.50 12.55
C ASP A 524 1.75 8.14 12.42
N TRP A 525 2.10 7.56 13.57
CA TRP A 525 2.57 6.18 13.65
C TRP A 525 1.49 5.21 13.18
N LEU A 526 0.24 5.42 13.58
CA LEU A 526 -0.88 4.63 13.11
C LEU A 526 -1.05 4.73 11.59
N HIS A 527 -0.99 5.95 11.03
CA HIS A 527 -1.08 6.16 9.60
C HIS A 527 0.08 5.47 8.86
N PHE A 528 1.31 5.56 9.37
CA PHE A 528 2.44 4.79 8.85
C PHE A 528 2.15 3.29 8.86
N MET A 529 1.67 2.74 9.98
CA MET A 529 1.36 1.32 10.13
C MET A 529 0.22 0.85 9.24
N MET A 530 -0.75 1.72 8.94
CA MET A 530 -1.90 1.41 8.08
C MET A 530 -1.58 1.51 6.59
N HIS A 531 -0.76 2.47 6.18
CA HIS A 531 -0.61 2.84 4.76
C HIS A 531 0.77 2.54 4.17
N THR A 532 1.83 2.49 5.00
CA THR A 532 3.21 2.32 4.50
C THR A 532 3.85 1.03 5.00
N ALA A 533 3.72 0.69 6.28
CA ALA A 533 4.27 -0.53 6.84
C ALA A 533 3.86 -1.83 6.10
N PRO A 534 2.64 -1.98 5.55
CA PRO A 534 2.23 -3.20 4.84
C PRO A 534 3.06 -3.52 3.58
N THR A 535 3.83 -2.57 3.04
CA THR A 535 4.75 -2.84 1.92
C THR A 535 6.00 -3.62 2.34
N PHE A 536 6.28 -3.67 3.64
CA PHE A 536 7.43 -4.37 4.21
C PHE A 536 7.00 -5.69 4.85
N THR A 537 7.90 -6.66 4.80
CA THR A 537 7.77 -7.95 5.47
C THR A 537 8.27 -7.90 6.91
N SER A 538 9.29 -7.09 7.19
CA SER A 538 9.78 -6.88 8.54
C SER A 538 10.31 -5.46 8.76
N MET A 539 10.39 -5.04 10.02
CA MET A 539 10.95 -3.75 10.39
C MET A 539 11.61 -3.78 11.76
N ASN A 540 12.65 -2.97 11.95
CA ASN A 540 13.36 -2.87 13.22
C ASN A 540 12.83 -1.72 14.09
N ILE A 541 12.56 -2.03 15.36
CA ILE A 541 12.18 -1.04 16.38
C ILE A 541 13.11 -1.22 17.59
N PRO A 542 13.77 -0.16 18.07
CA PRO A 542 14.53 -0.21 19.32
C PRO A 542 13.68 -0.63 20.51
N LEU A 543 14.17 -1.55 21.34
CA LEU A 543 13.50 -1.85 22.60
C LEU A 543 13.50 -0.62 23.51
N VAL A 544 14.64 0.07 23.59
CA VAL A 544 14.86 1.24 24.44
C VAL A 544 15.24 2.42 23.55
N THR A 545 14.64 3.58 23.80
CA THR A 545 15.01 4.85 23.16
C THR A 545 16.43 5.24 23.55
N ASP A 546 17.24 5.70 22.60
CA ASP A 546 18.48 6.41 22.87
C ASP A 546 18.20 7.86 23.29
N ASP A 547 19.14 8.47 24.01
CA ASP A 547 19.01 9.84 24.53
C ASP A 547 18.81 10.88 23.40
N THR A 548 19.20 10.53 22.18
CA THR A 548 19.08 11.37 20.97
C THR A 548 17.86 11.06 20.10
N ASN A 549 17.17 9.94 20.32
CA ASN A 549 16.08 9.50 19.47
C ASN A 549 14.94 8.92 20.30
N GLU A 550 13.83 9.62 20.22
CA GLU A 550 12.61 9.34 20.96
C GLU A 550 11.78 8.17 20.41
N PHE A 551 12.39 7.23 19.68
CA PHE A 551 11.70 6.13 19.01
C PHE A 551 12.09 4.76 19.58
N GLY A 552 11.17 4.12 20.31
CA GLY A 552 11.39 2.80 20.92
C GLY A 552 10.20 2.35 21.77
N TYR A 553 10.18 1.08 22.18
CA TYR A 553 9.09 0.54 23.02
C TYR A 553 9.15 1.01 24.48
N LEU A 554 10.36 1.21 24.99
CA LEU A 554 10.65 1.68 26.34
C LEU A 554 11.49 2.95 26.28
N THR A 555 11.31 3.82 27.25
CA THR A 555 12.25 4.92 27.50
C THR A 555 13.56 4.39 28.10
N ALA A 556 14.61 5.22 28.13
CA ALA A 556 15.87 4.93 28.83
C ALA A 556 15.68 4.55 30.32
N ARG A 557 14.54 4.90 30.91
CA ARG A 557 14.16 4.58 32.30
C ARG A 557 13.21 3.38 32.40
N HIS A 558 13.13 2.55 31.36
CA HIS A 558 12.33 1.33 31.29
C HIS A 558 10.80 1.53 31.34
N MET A 559 10.29 2.75 31.16
CA MET A 559 8.85 3.01 31.12
C MET A 559 8.30 2.86 29.70
N GLN A 560 7.09 2.32 29.53
CA GLN A 560 6.51 2.10 28.21
C GLN A 560 6.19 3.42 27.50
N THR A 561 6.50 3.47 26.21
CA THR A 561 6.09 4.56 25.30
C THR A 561 4.69 4.27 24.74
N MET A 562 4.28 5.02 23.71
CA MET A 562 3.04 4.78 22.95
C MET A 562 3.08 3.51 22.06
N LEU A 563 4.25 3.08 21.60
CA LEU A 563 4.38 2.04 20.57
C LEU A 563 3.85 0.65 20.99
N PRO A 564 4.05 0.15 22.23
CA PRO A 564 3.49 -1.12 22.67
C PRO A 564 1.96 -1.13 22.58
N PHE A 565 1.31 -0.05 23.04
CA PHE A 565 -0.15 0.07 23.04
C PHE A 565 -0.75 0.14 21.64
N ILE A 566 -0.12 0.89 20.73
CA ILE A 566 -0.59 0.96 19.33
C ILE A 566 -0.43 -0.40 18.65
N SER A 567 0.67 -1.10 18.93
CA SER A 567 0.87 -2.48 18.46
C SER A 567 -0.21 -3.43 18.98
N GLU A 568 -0.57 -3.33 20.28
CA GLU A 568 -1.67 -4.10 20.88
C GLU A 568 -3.03 -3.79 20.22
N LEU A 569 -3.34 -2.51 19.98
CA LEU A 569 -4.60 -2.08 19.34
C LEU A 569 -4.70 -2.51 17.87
N LEU A 570 -3.59 -2.54 17.13
CA LEU A 570 -3.58 -2.97 15.74
C LEU A 570 -3.66 -4.49 15.58
N HIS A 571 -3.19 -5.23 16.59
CA HIS A 571 -3.09 -6.67 16.54
C HIS A 571 -4.36 -7.41 16.05
N PRO A 572 -5.58 -7.10 16.50
CA PRO A 572 -6.79 -7.83 16.09
C PRO A 572 -7.05 -7.84 14.57
N PHE A 573 -6.46 -6.89 13.84
CA PHE A 573 -6.61 -6.71 12.40
C PHE A 573 -5.55 -7.46 11.58
N THR A 574 -4.43 -7.85 12.18
CA THR A 574 -3.31 -8.52 11.50
C THR A 574 -3.74 -9.85 10.88
N ASP A 575 -3.32 -10.10 9.64
CA ASP A 575 -3.64 -11.30 8.85
C ASP A 575 -5.13 -11.53 8.62
N ASN A 576 -5.95 -10.49 8.80
CA ASN A 576 -7.37 -10.54 8.55
C ASN A 576 -7.73 -9.67 7.35
N TYR A 577 -8.89 -9.99 6.80
CA TYR A 577 -9.58 -9.20 5.81
C TYR A 577 -10.20 -7.99 6.51
N ILE A 578 -9.76 -6.80 6.12
CA ILE A 578 -10.24 -5.54 6.68
C ILE A 578 -10.78 -4.60 5.61
N LYS A 579 -11.59 -3.65 6.04
CA LYS A 579 -11.96 -2.46 5.28
C LYS A 579 -11.34 -1.26 5.99
N ILE A 580 -10.75 -0.33 5.24
CA ILE A 580 -10.37 0.98 5.74
C ILE A 580 -11.39 1.97 5.16
N GLN A 581 -11.92 2.85 6.00
CA GLN A 581 -12.85 3.90 5.58
C GLN A 581 -12.73 5.10 6.52
N HIS A 582 -12.60 6.33 6.02
CA HIS A 582 -12.61 7.55 6.86
C HIS A 582 -11.66 7.46 8.08
N HIS A 583 -10.44 6.93 7.91
CA HIS A 583 -9.44 6.70 8.98
C HIS A 583 -9.84 5.67 10.05
N THR A 584 -10.78 4.79 9.75
CA THR A 584 -11.21 3.70 10.62
C THR A 584 -10.96 2.36 9.96
N MET A 585 -10.62 1.34 10.75
CA MET A 585 -10.44 -0.03 10.24
C MET A 585 -11.55 -0.92 10.74
N TYR A 586 -12.09 -1.75 9.85
CA TYR A 586 -13.14 -2.70 10.14
C TYR A 586 -12.66 -4.09 9.83
N LYS A 587 -12.88 -4.99 10.77
CA LYS A 587 -12.79 -6.43 10.56
C LYS A 587 -14.13 -7.02 10.98
N GLN A 588 -14.65 -7.90 10.13
CA GLN A 588 -15.83 -8.69 10.45
C GLN A 588 -15.49 -10.16 10.30
N THR A 589 -15.89 -10.93 11.30
CA THR A 589 -15.85 -12.39 11.26
C THR A 589 -17.27 -12.92 11.44
N ASP A 590 -17.45 -14.24 11.49
CA ASP A 590 -18.74 -14.84 11.83
C ASP A 590 -19.13 -14.59 13.30
N ILE A 591 -18.14 -14.34 14.17
CA ILE A 591 -18.33 -14.25 15.63
C ILE A 591 -18.39 -12.81 16.15
N ASP A 592 -17.71 -11.87 15.51
CA ASP A 592 -17.58 -10.50 16.01
C ASP A 592 -17.39 -9.46 14.89
N TYR A 593 -17.64 -8.20 15.26
CA TYR A 593 -17.12 -7.02 14.57
C TYR A 593 -15.97 -6.45 15.40
N THR A 594 -14.85 -6.13 14.76
CA THR A 594 -13.75 -5.36 15.38
C THR A 594 -13.56 -4.05 14.61
N ILE A 595 -13.62 -2.92 15.31
CA ILE A 595 -13.54 -1.57 14.71
C ILE A 595 -12.45 -0.75 15.37
N PHE A 596 -11.52 -0.22 14.58
CA PHE A 596 -10.51 0.74 15.02
C PHE A 596 -11.01 2.15 14.71
N LEU A 597 -11.08 3.01 15.71
CA LEU A 597 -11.50 4.40 15.61
C LEU A 597 -10.36 5.35 15.93
N THR A 598 -10.24 6.40 15.13
CA THR A 598 -9.25 7.46 15.24
C THR A 598 -9.95 8.80 15.43
N PRO A 599 -9.26 9.85 15.89
CA PRO A 599 -9.78 11.21 15.83
C PRO A 599 -9.72 11.72 14.37
N ASN A 600 -10.65 12.59 13.99
CA ASN A 600 -10.72 13.20 12.66
C ASN A 600 -9.66 14.32 12.50
N THR A 601 -8.37 13.97 12.56
CA THR A 601 -7.24 14.91 12.49
C THR A 601 -6.54 14.93 11.13
N LEU A 602 -6.88 14.02 10.23
CA LEU A 602 -6.20 13.82 8.95
C LEU A 602 -6.84 14.66 7.84
N GLY A 603 -6.29 15.86 7.67
CA GLY A 603 -6.69 16.77 6.61
C GLY A 603 -5.86 18.04 6.50
N GLY A 604 -4.60 18.05 7.00
CA GLY A 604 -3.68 19.19 6.87
C GLY A 604 -4.13 20.55 7.45
N GLN A 605 -5.38 20.66 7.93
CA GLN A 605 -5.95 21.87 8.51
C GLN A 605 -5.90 21.75 10.03
N ARG A 606 -5.06 22.60 10.64
CA ARG A 606 -4.82 22.69 12.10
C ARG A 606 -6.06 23.06 12.91
N GLU A 607 -7.13 23.55 12.28
CA GLU A 607 -8.26 24.19 13.00
C GLU A 607 -9.20 23.20 13.71
N PHE A 608 -9.22 21.92 13.31
CA PHE A 608 -10.12 20.91 13.91
C PHE A 608 -9.42 19.93 14.87
N GLN A 609 -8.14 20.13 15.18
CA GLN A 609 -7.34 19.18 15.97
C GLN A 609 -7.80 19.03 17.44
N ASN A 610 -8.69 19.88 17.95
CA ASN A 610 -9.06 19.89 19.37
C ASN A 610 -10.49 19.39 19.65
N GLU A 611 -11.30 19.08 18.64
CA GLU A 611 -12.67 18.64 18.86
C GLU A 611 -12.80 17.10 18.89
N PRO A 612 -13.63 16.55 19.79
CA PRO A 612 -13.88 15.12 19.83
C PRO A 612 -14.65 14.68 18.58
N THR A 613 -14.27 13.53 18.04
CA THR A 613 -15.01 12.86 16.96
C THR A 613 -16.06 11.94 17.58
N TYR A 614 -17.29 12.02 17.08
CA TYR A 614 -18.38 11.15 17.51
C TYR A 614 -18.69 10.13 16.41
N TYR A 615 -18.76 8.86 16.76
CA TYR A 615 -19.10 7.76 15.85
C TYR A 615 -20.46 7.17 16.22
N GLN A 616 -21.26 6.81 15.23
CA GLN A 616 -22.52 6.08 15.38
C GLN A 616 -22.41 4.76 14.61
N LEU A 617 -22.31 3.65 15.34
CA LEU A 617 -22.22 2.31 14.73
C LEU A 617 -23.61 1.68 14.67
N SER A 618 -24.08 1.36 13.47
CA SER A 618 -25.37 0.71 13.22
C SER A 618 -25.19 -0.65 12.55
N SER A 619 -26.11 -1.57 12.79
CA SER A 619 -26.22 -2.84 12.08
C SER A 619 -27.69 -3.24 12.00
N ASP A 620 -28.11 -3.67 10.83
CA ASP A 620 -29.37 -4.33 10.56
C ASP A 620 -29.34 -5.84 10.87
N PHE A 621 -28.17 -6.47 10.95
CA PHE A 621 -28.03 -7.90 11.21
C PHE A 621 -28.03 -8.28 12.71
N ILE A 622 -27.48 -7.44 13.60
CA ILE A 622 -27.38 -7.73 15.05
C ILE A 622 -28.39 -6.94 15.89
N ARG A 623 -29.68 -7.12 15.60
CA ARG A 623 -30.80 -6.43 16.27
C ARG A 623 -31.19 -7.03 17.64
N ASP A 624 -30.24 -7.08 18.57
CA ASP A 624 -30.45 -7.52 19.95
C ASP A 624 -29.42 -6.85 20.90
N LYS A 625 -29.34 -7.33 22.13
CA LYS A 625 -28.33 -6.99 23.13
C LYS A 625 -27.03 -7.72 22.85
N HIS A 626 -25.97 -6.99 22.56
CA HIS A 626 -24.65 -7.55 22.26
C HIS A 626 -23.59 -7.07 23.24
N LEU A 627 -22.64 -7.95 23.57
CA LEU A 627 -21.48 -7.60 24.39
C LEU A 627 -20.53 -6.72 23.56
N VAL A 628 -20.18 -5.57 24.11
CA VAL A 628 -19.26 -4.59 23.52
C VAL A 628 -18.07 -4.40 24.46
N ILE A 629 -16.85 -4.58 23.92
CA ILE A 629 -15.60 -4.32 24.63
C ILE A 629 -14.85 -3.21 23.90
N ILE A 630 -14.57 -2.12 24.60
CA ILE A 630 -13.85 -0.96 24.07
C ILE A 630 -12.50 -0.88 24.77
N ARG A 631 -11.42 -0.98 24.01
CA ARG A 631 -10.05 -0.69 24.47
C ARG A 631 -9.67 0.71 24.03
N THR A 632 -9.19 1.54 24.96
CA THR A 632 -8.81 2.93 24.70
C THR A 632 -7.36 3.15 25.07
N TYR A 633 -6.58 3.64 24.10
CA TYR A 633 -5.32 4.35 24.35
C TYR A 633 -5.60 5.85 24.42
N ASP A 634 -4.93 6.56 25.31
CA ASP A 634 -5.07 8.01 25.46
C ASP A 634 -3.71 8.64 25.74
N ASP A 635 -3.19 9.38 24.77
CA ASP A 635 -1.82 9.90 24.78
C ASP A 635 -1.57 10.77 26.02
N GLU A 636 -2.53 11.60 26.44
CA GLU A 636 -2.37 12.49 27.61
C GLU A 636 -2.18 11.73 28.92
N THR A 637 -2.83 10.57 29.06
CA THR A 637 -2.92 9.84 30.35
C THR A 637 -2.17 8.52 30.35
N MET A 638 -1.61 8.10 29.23
CA MET A 638 -0.92 6.82 29.09
C MET A 638 0.47 6.95 28.49
N ASN A 639 0.74 8.02 27.73
CA ASN A 639 2.09 8.30 27.25
C ASN A 639 2.93 8.81 28.42
N ILE A 640 4.03 8.11 28.70
CA ILE A 640 4.87 8.46 29.83
C ILE A 640 5.44 9.89 29.75
N ARG A 641 5.65 10.40 28.54
CA ARG A 641 6.12 11.77 28.30
C ARG A 641 5.14 12.82 28.81
N ASN A 642 3.85 12.55 28.68
CA ASN A 642 2.79 13.44 29.12
C ASN A 642 2.50 13.25 30.61
N LEU A 643 2.65 12.02 31.11
CA LEU A 643 2.40 11.67 32.50
C LEU A 643 3.42 12.25 33.48
N ILE A 644 4.70 12.30 33.09
CA ILE A 644 5.76 12.80 33.98
C ILE A 644 6.52 13.91 33.29
N GLN A 645 6.38 15.12 33.81
CA GLN A 645 7.26 16.23 33.49
C GLN A 645 8.49 16.15 34.40
N TYR A 646 9.62 15.75 33.83
CA TYR A 646 10.90 15.71 34.54
C TYR A 646 12.02 16.27 33.66
N ASP A 647 13.02 16.86 34.31
CA ASP A 647 14.29 17.18 33.66
C ASP A 647 15.15 15.90 33.57
N ASP A 648 15.99 15.80 32.54
CA ASP A 648 16.83 14.63 32.26
C ASP A 648 17.72 14.25 33.45
N GLN A 649 18.05 15.22 34.30
CA GLN A 649 18.85 15.03 35.52
C GLN A 649 18.06 14.51 36.74
N THR A 650 16.75 14.33 36.63
CA THR A 650 15.89 13.94 37.76
C THR A 650 15.92 12.42 37.97
N TYR A 651 16.44 11.97 39.12
CA TYR A 651 16.41 10.56 39.51
C TYR A 651 15.01 10.13 39.99
N ILE A 652 14.48 9.04 39.42
CA ILE A 652 13.24 8.40 39.87
C ILE A 652 13.59 7.05 40.51
N PRO A 653 13.31 6.84 41.81
CA PRO A 653 13.49 5.55 42.46
C PRO A 653 12.77 4.41 41.73
N ILE A 654 13.41 3.23 41.66
CA ILE A 654 12.90 2.07 40.91
C ILE A 654 11.50 1.61 41.37
N GLN A 655 11.17 1.76 42.65
CA GLN A 655 9.85 1.42 43.20
C GLN A 655 8.75 2.25 42.53
N HIS A 656 8.98 3.55 42.33
CA HIS A 656 8.01 4.41 41.65
C HIS A 656 7.91 4.09 40.16
N ILE A 657 9.02 3.69 39.51
CA ILE A 657 8.99 3.22 38.12
C ILE A 657 8.09 1.97 38.01
N GLN A 658 8.21 1.03 38.95
CA GLN A 658 7.38 -0.17 38.99
C GLN A 658 5.91 0.14 39.24
N ASP A 659 5.61 1.06 40.18
CA ASP A 659 4.23 1.50 40.45
C ASP A 659 3.61 2.09 39.18
N ILE A 660 4.36 2.92 38.44
CA ILE A 660 3.90 3.53 37.19
C ILE A 660 3.67 2.46 36.12
N GLN A 661 4.59 1.53 35.93
CA GLN A 661 4.44 0.43 34.97
C GLN A 661 3.20 -0.43 35.24
N GLN A 662 2.83 -0.65 36.50
CA GLN A 662 1.61 -1.41 36.85
C GLN A 662 0.33 -0.68 36.42
N THR A 663 0.35 0.65 36.31
CA THR A 663 -0.78 1.46 35.85
C THR A 663 -0.88 1.57 34.32
N GLN A 664 0.17 1.18 33.60
CA GLN A 664 0.30 1.33 32.15
C GLN A 664 -0.39 0.18 31.38
N HIS A 665 -1.72 0.26 31.22
CA HIS A 665 -2.50 -0.68 30.41
C HIS A 665 -3.64 0.01 29.65
N LEU A 666 -4.06 -0.55 28.52
CA LEU A 666 -5.23 -0.04 27.78
C LEU A 666 -6.47 0.00 28.69
N ARG A 667 -7.14 1.15 28.74
CA ARG A 667 -8.40 1.29 29.47
C ARG A 667 -9.46 0.44 28.79
N LYS A 668 -10.12 -0.45 29.54
CA LYS A 668 -11.15 -1.37 29.06
C LYS A 668 -12.51 -0.95 29.58
N ASN A 669 -13.42 -0.63 28.67
CA ASN A 669 -14.82 -0.42 28.98
C ASN A 669 -15.63 -1.57 28.40
N ILE A 670 -16.41 -2.25 29.23
CA ILE A 670 -17.25 -3.38 28.83
C ILE A 670 -18.70 -2.96 29.05
N CYS A 671 -19.54 -3.11 28.04
CA CYS A 671 -20.98 -2.83 28.15
C CYS A 671 -21.80 -3.82 27.30
N ILE A 672 -23.10 -3.83 27.55
CA ILE A 672 -24.09 -4.50 26.70
C ILE A 672 -24.87 -3.41 25.99
N HIS A 673 -24.86 -3.40 24.66
CA HIS A 673 -25.62 -2.44 23.85
C HIS A 673 -26.77 -3.13 23.14
N ASP A 674 -27.96 -2.55 23.21
CA ASP A 674 -29.16 -3.03 22.52
C ASP A 674 -29.34 -2.27 21.22
N PHE A 675 -29.03 -2.91 20.10
CA PHE A 675 -29.13 -2.30 18.77
C PHE A 675 -30.57 -2.09 18.31
N ASN A 676 -31.58 -2.61 19.03
CA ASN A 676 -32.98 -2.24 18.79
C ASN A 676 -33.29 -0.81 19.21
N ASN A 677 -32.56 -0.26 20.18
CA ASN A 677 -32.79 1.09 20.69
C ASN A 677 -32.03 2.17 19.90
N GLY A 678 -31.28 1.78 18.85
CA GLY A 678 -30.54 2.67 17.98
C GLY A 678 -29.04 2.35 17.89
N PRO A 679 -28.27 3.17 17.16
CA PRO A 679 -26.85 2.96 16.94
C PRO A 679 -26.04 3.09 18.24
N LEU A 680 -24.93 2.36 18.32
CA LEU A 680 -23.95 2.52 19.38
C LEU A 680 -23.19 3.84 19.18
N GLU A 681 -23.25 4.75 20.14
CA GLU A 681 -22.55 6.04 20.09
C GLU A 681 -21.20 5.98 20.80
N ILE A 682 -20.13 6.38 20.11
CA ILE A 682 -18.77 6.37 20.64
C ILE A 682 -18.10 7.72 20.44
N LYS A 683 -17.63 8.32 21.54
CA LYS A 683 -16.81 9.53 21.51
C LYS A 683 -15.33 9.16 21.49
N VAL A 684 -14.56 9.77 20.59
CA VAL A 684 -13.09 9.66 20.49
C VAL A 684 -12.50 11.06 20.68
N LEU A 685 -11.69 11.26 21.71
CA LEU A 685 -10.97 12.52 21.92
C LEU A 685 -9.79 12.63 20.93
N PRO A 686 -9.28 13.83 20.64
CA PRO A 686 -8.11 14.02 19.78
C PRO A 686 -6.87 13.21 20.17
N THR A 687 -6.71 12.91 21.47
CA THR A 687 -5.58 12.17 22.03
C THR A 687 -5.82 10.67 22.10
N GLN A 688 -7.02 10.21 21.73
CA GLN A 688 -7.46 8.85 21.94
C GLN A 688 -7.46 8.01 20.67
N LEU A 689 -7.06 6.76 20.82
CA LEU A 689 -7.32 5.70 19.86
C LEU A 689 -8.21 4.65 20.50
N LYS A 690 -9.20 4.13 19.78
CA LYS A 690 -10.12 3.12 20.32
C LYS A 690 -10.23 1.92 19.42
N VAL A 691 -10.27 0.74 20.03
CA VAL A 691 -10.66 -0.51 19.36
C VAL A 691 -11.90 -1.07 20.05
N ILE A 692 -12.93 -1.28 19.26
CA ILE A 692 -14.22 -1.81 19.70
C ILE A 692 -14.36 -3.23 19.19
N HIS A 693 -14.69 -4.16 20.07
CA HIS A 693 -15.16 -5.49 19.73
C HIS A 693 -16.64 -5.62 20.07
N ILE A 694 -17.43 -6.07 19.11
CA ILE A 694 -18.87 -6.31 19.25
C ILE A 694 -19.12 -7.78 18.93
N TYR A 695 -19.50 -8.58 19.93
CA TYR A 695 -19.78 -10.00 19.71
C TYR A 695 -21.18 -10.18 19.10
N LYS A 696 -21.25 -10.90 17.98
CA LYS A 696 -22.52 -11.12 17.25
C LYS A 696 -23.46 -12.09 17.94
N GLN A 697 -22.95 -12.93 18.83
CA GLN A 697 -23.82 -13.76 19.66
C GLN A 697 -24.59 -12.86 20.64
N PRO A 698 -25.93 -12.90 20.64
CA PRO A 698 -26.72 -12.04 21.50
C PRO A 698 -26.62 -12.52 22.96
N THR A 699 -26.59 -11.56 23.87
CA THR A 699 -26.55 -11.79 25.33
C THR A 699 -27.90 -12.22 25.90
N SER A 700 -29.00 -12.04 25.15
CA SER A 700 -30.33 -12.60 25.48
C SER A 700 -30.33 -14.14 25.58
N LEU A 701 -29.37 -14.82 24.93
CA LEU A 701 -29.14 -16.26 25.03
C LEU A 701 -28.36 -16.70 26.29
N PHE A 702 -27.80 -15.76 27.06
CA PHE A 702 -27.01 -16.07 28.28
C PHE A 702 -27.86 -16.11 29.56
N ASN A 703 -29.19 -16.03 29.46
CA ASN A 703 -30.09 -16.23 30.61
C ASN A 703 -30.08 -17.69 31.15
N ASP A 704 -29.27 -18.59 30.59
CA ASP A 704 -29.11 -19.98 31.05
C ASP A 704 -27.95 -20.18 32.05
N LEU A 705 -27.35 -19.10 32.57
CA LEU A 705 -26.46 -19.15 33.73
C LEU A 705 -27.16 -18.59 34.98
N GLU A 706 -28.26 -19.24 35.37
CA GLU A 706 -28.78 -19.24 36.76
C GLU A 706 -28.38 -20.51 37.50
#